data_AF-A0A1Y5I403-F1
#
_entry.id   AF-A0A1Y5I403-F1
#
_cell.length_a   1.000
_cell.length_b   1.000
_cell.length_c   1.000
_cell.angle_alpha   90.00
_cell.angle_beta   90.00
_cell.angle_gamma   90.00
#
_symmetry.space_group_name_H-M   'P 1'
#
loop_
_entity.id
_entity.type
_entity.pdbx_description
1 polymer ?
#
loop_
_entity_poly.entity_id
_entity_poly.type
_entity_poly.pdbx_seq_one_letter_code
_entity_poly.pdbx_strand_id
1 'polypeptide(L)'
;MSEVKFAGSPLDVTASAPGVHISTSSDSMRPKQKLCAPIRVKSSADTPRARVHDVRRPASNVKATAARHTSARSVASMSTPSTSRGAWDLPEGWLQCPRMSDVFAGSFLASKTPLRDAFYQNSNVPDQDKYTPDDAIALAASKGRDVCLVIDLTNTSRYYDVSSFEKYGIAVRKIRCGGRDGAPDAREVSEFLYVVKRTMAAIASDPGWQARIKETGAQPVVLVHCTHGFNRTGAMLAHYCQRAFAWPELNKWITEFARVRPPGIYKSDYLESLFDYYLERRFSTTKDPKRPSWKSDDLSDAPPLADEKVPTGDLFDPIMNTSYKKTFAHSRAPIPGTRRASQRAFEIASTADIDASAPLHHEDVIGEEVYDEMITEVRKLCSWACVSDDSNISPDNFPGSQPVSLSRDNMSLLKREPYSVTWKADGTRYLLLLMRDGSYLIDRKFSVRRVQMRFPLPHKKFGMSVHHCTLMDGEMVVDTDPETKKQTRRYLAYDLMAVNGERVANRPFLERLNIVREFVVEPRKKFLASTAPSGAYAAHKEPFSVRTKDFFPLKHARTFIEKFIPQLCHESDGLIFQPSNTAYMPLTYESLLKWKFPELNSVDFLLRVAHGKGLLFVGAKGRDQFARLEDDFVTRTDSLESLDGKIVECSWDMNANTWVYMRTRADKETPNFITVYEKTWKSIQDNITSEDILDFVEKEVGV
;
A
#
# COMPACT_ATOMS: atom_id res chain seq x y z
N MET A 1 -2.92 -26.91 11.18
CA MET A 1 -2.33 -26.92 12.54
C MET A 1 -3.46 -26.95 13.55
N SER A 2 -3.40 -27.90 14.47
CA SER A 2 -4.34 -28.08 15.57
C SER A 2 -4.37 -26.84 16.47
N GLU A 3 -5.53 -26.21 16.62
CA GLU A 3 -5.76 -25.23 17.68
C GLU A 3 -5.43 -25.90 19.02
N VAL A 4 -4.49 -25.33 19.77
CA VAL A 4 -4.40 -25.61 21.21
C VAL A 4 -5.72 -25.14 21.80
N LYS A 5 -6.64 -26.07 22.02
CA LYS A 5 -7.92 -25.79 22.63
C LYS A 5 -7.67 -25.43 24.09
N PHE A 6 -7.69 -24.15 24.41
CA PHE A 6 -7.86 -23.71 25.79
C PHE A 6 -9.20 -24.28 26.28
N ALA A 7 -9.21 -24.94 27.43
CA ALA A 7 -10.45 -25.31 28.10
C ALA A 7 -11.08 -24.01 28.63
N GLY A 8 -11.95 -23.41 27.81
CA GLY A 8 -12.54 -22.10 28.02
C GLY A 8 -12.58 -21.32 26.71
N SER A 9 -13.74 -20.81 26.32
CA SER A 9 -13.84 -19.90 25.17
C SER A 9 -13.05 -18.61 25.47
N PRO A 10 -12.39 -18.00 24.47
CA PRO A 10 -12.08 -16.57 24.54
C PRO A 10 -13.36 -15.85 24.98
N LEU A 11 -13.26 -14.92 25.93
CA LEU A 11 -14.43 -14.27 26.54
C LEU A 11 -15.44 -13.86 25.46
N ASP A 12 -16.54 -14.59 25.37
CA ASP A 12 -17.65 -14.24 24.51
C ASP A 12 -18.46 -13.23 25.29
N VAL A 13 -18.47 -11.98 24.81
CA VAL A 13 -19.28 -10.93 25.41
C VAL A 13 -20.73 -11.17 24.98
N THR A 14 -21.36 -12.22 25.50
CA THR A 14 -22.82 -12.35 25.51
C THR A 14 -23.35 -11.65 26.75
N ALA A 15 -23.13 -10.33 26.82
CA ALA A 15 -24.05 -9.47 27.55
C ALA A 15 -25.06 -8.98 26.52
N SER A 16 -26.34 -9.23 26.76
CA SER A 16 -27.46 -8.76 25.95
C SER A 16 -27.36 -7.24 25.72
N ALA A 17 -26.81 -6.84 24.57
CA ALA A 17 -26.77 -5.45 24.14
C ALA A 17 -28.16 -5.05 23.60
N PRO A 18 -28.73 -3.91 24.05
CA PRO A 18 -29.87 -3.32 23.34
C PRO A 18 -29.40 -2.91 21.94
N GLY A 19 -30.25 -3.15 20.94
CA GLY A 19 -29.91 -2.98 19.52
C GLY A 19 -29.21 -1.65 19.20
N VAL A 20 -28.04 -1.74 18.58
CA VAL A 20 -27.30 -0.60 18.07
C VAL A 20 -28.03 -0.05 16.84
N HIS A 21 -28.80 1.02 17.04
CA HIS A 21 -29.28 1.87 15.94
C HIS A 21 -28.16 2.81 15.52
N ILE A 22 -27.45 2.47 14.45
CA ILE A 22 -26.69 3.44 13.67
C ILE A 22 -27.71 4.20 12.82
N SER A 23 -28.02 5.43 13.22
CA SER A 23 -28.90 6.33 12.48
C SER A 23 -28.28 6.71 11.15
N THR A 24 -28.82 6.18 10.06
CA THR A 24 -28.59 6.76 8.73
C THR A 24 -29.62 7.86 8.52
N SER A 25 -29.26 9.10 8.85
CA SER A 25 -30.04 10.27 8.45
C SER A 25 -29.73 10.61 6.98
N SER A 26 -30.66 10.24 6.11
CA SER A 26 -30.79 10.87 4.79
C SER A 26 -32.27 11.15 4.59
N ASP A 27 -32.69 12.38 4.86
CA ASP A 27 -34.06 12.82 4.63
C ASP A 27 -34.05 14.10 3.80
N SER A 28 -34.53 14.00 2.56
CA SER A 28 -35.07 15.13 1.78
C SER A 28 -36.05 14.62 0.72
N MET A 29 -37.27 14.36 1.17
CA MET A 29 -38.55 14.89 0.67
C MET A 29 -38.88 15.01 -0.85
N ARG A 30 -40.01 14.33 -1.20
CA ARG A 30 -41.16 14.64 -2.12
C ARG A 30 -41.30 13.79 -3.42
N PRO A 31 -42.52 13.66 -3.99
CA PRO A 31 -43.75 13.12 -3.41
C PRO A 31 -44.42 12.04 -4.31
N LYS A 32 -45.38 11.31 -3.74
CA LYS A 32 -46.19 10.27 -4.41
C LYS A 32 -47.16 10.87 -5.44
N GLN A 33 -47.27 10.24 -6.61
CA GLN A 33 -48.51 10.22 -7.41
C GLN A 33 -48.83 8.80 -7.91
N LYS A 34 -50.12 8.59 -8.07
CA LYS A 34 -50.86 7.33 -8.05
C LYS A 34 -51.20 6.83 -9.46
N LEU A 35 -51.42 5.51 -9.51
CA LEU A 35 -52.44 4.76 -10.27
C LEU A 35 -52.14 4.18 -11.68
N CYS A 36 -52.52 2.90 -11.74
CA CYS A 36 -53.17 2.16 -12.83
C CYS A 36 -52.34 1.35 -13.84
N ALA A 37 -52.36 0.02 -13.60
CA ALA A 37 -52.40 -1.03 -14.62
C ALA A 37 -53.71 -0.94 -15.45
N PRO A 38 -53.86 -1.67 -16.58
CA PRO A 38 -54.24 -3.09 -16.49
C PRO A 38 -53.75 -4.08 -17.59
N ILE A 39 -53.72 -5.38 -17.19
CA ILE A 39 -54.23 -6.60 -17.88
C ILE A 39 -53.44 -7.18 -19.09
N ARG A 40 -52.75 -8.35 -18.96
CA ARG A 40 -53.19 -9.79 -19.11
C ARG A 40 -53.05 -10.24 -20.60
N VAL A 41 -52.57 -11.42 -21.04
CA VAL A 41 -52.77 -12.83 -20.66
C VAL A 41 -51.68 -13.73 -21.31
N LYS A 42 -51.25 -14.78 -20.57
CA LYS A 42 -50.81 -16.19 -20.85
C LYS A 42 -50.66 -16.66 -22.32
N SER A 43 -49.76 -17.60 -22.68
CA SER A 43 -49.64 -19.01 -22.21
C SER A 43 -48.34 -19.70 -22.74
N SER A 44 -47.59 -20.46 -21.91
CA SER A 44 -47.36 -21.94 -21.93
C SER A 44 -47.33 -22.63 -23.31
N ALA A 45 -46.47 -23.62 -23.65
CA ALA A 45 -45.86 -24.70 -22.87
C ALA A 45 -44.71 -25.41 -23.64
N ASP A 46 -43.86 -26.12 -22.88
CA ASP A 46 -43.24 -27.45 -23.08
C ASP A 46 -42.46 -27.90 -24.35
N THR A 47 -41.16 -28.21 -24.10
CA THR A 47 -40.29 -29.41 -24.40
C THR A 47 -40.76 -30.54 -25.35
N PRO A 48 -39.90 -31.52 -25.82
CA PRO A 48 -38.50 -31.85 -25.45
C PRO A 48 -37.50 -32.35 -26.55
N ARG A 49 -36.22 -32.49 -26.12
CA ARG A 49 -35.11 -33.41 -26.47
C ARG A 49 -35.16 -34.35 -27.70
N ALA A 50 -34.00 -34.47 -28.37
CA ALA A 50 -33.36 -35.77 -28.68
C ALA A 50 -31.83 -35.65 -28.90
N ARG A 51 -31.08 -36.63 -28.38
CA ARG A 51 -29.65 -36.91 -28.64
C ARG A 51 -29.50 -37.76 -29.91
N VAL A 52 -28.28 -37.87 -30.48
CA VAL A 52 -27.55 -39.15 -30.72
C VAL A 52 -26.23 -38.94 -31.52
N HIS A 53 -25.16 -39.52 -30.96
CA HIS A 53 -23.90 -40.10 -31.47
C HIS A 53 -23.15 -39.60 -32.74
N ASP A 54 -21.93 -39.09 -32.51
CA ASP A 54 -20.60 -39.72 -32.73
C ASP A 54 -20.35 -40.59 -33.99
N VAL A 55 -19.34 -40.24 -34.81
CA VAL A 55 -18.33 -41.16 -35.43
C VAL A 55 -17.07 -40.37 -35.88
N ARG A 56 -15.91 -40.98 -35.65
CA ARG A 56 -14.51 -40.56 -35.94
C ARG A 56 -13.99 -40.94 -37.36
N ARG A 57 -12.99 -40.15 -37.82
CA ARG A 57 -11.78 -40.46 -38.66
C ARG A 57 -11.94 -40.62 -40.20
N PRO A 58 -10.85 -40.60 -41.02
CA PRO A 58 -9.70 -39.65 -41.10
C PRO A 58 -9.22 -39.32 -42.55
N ALA A 59 -8.26 -38.38 -42.67
CA ALA A 59 -7.18 -38.23 -43.69
C ALA A 59 -7.48 -38.18 -45.21
N SER A 60 -6.94 -37.17 -45.91
CA SER A 60 -5.85 -37.32 -46.91
C SER A 60 -5.53 -36.03 -47.68
N ASN A 61 -4.24 -35.90 -47.99
CA ASN A 61 -3.62 -34.88 -48.84
C ASN A 61 -4.03 -35.05 -50.32
N VAL A 62 -4.24 -33.94 -51.03
CA VAL A 62 -4.02 -33.86 -52.48
C VAL A 62 -3.33 -32.54 -52.84
N LYS A 63 -2.17 -32.63 -53.47
CA LYS A 63 -1.46 -31.56 -54.20
C LYS A 63 -1.91 -31.56 -55.66
N ALA A 64 -2.11 -30.39 -56.26
CA ALA A 64 -1.97 -30.11 -57.69
C ALA A 64 -1.88 -28.56 -57.88
N THR A 65 -0.68 -28.00 -58.13
CA THR A 65 -0.19 -27.50 -59.44
C THR A 65 -1.12 -26.46 -60.10
N ALA A 66 -0.84 -25.16 -59.96
CA ALA A 66 0.09 -24.33 -60.75
C ALA A 66 -0.52 -23.82 -62.08
N ALA A 67 -0.81 -22.51 -62.13
CA ALA A 67 -0.85 -21.71 -63.36
C ALA A 67 -0.06 -20.41 -63.12
N ARG A 68 0.84 -20.11 -64.04
CA ARG A 68 1.83 -19.02 -64.05
C ARG A 68 1.34 -17.84 -64.90
N HIS A 69 2.04 -16.71 -64.70
CA HIS A 69 2.15 -15.48 -65.50
C HIS A 69 1.20 -14.34 -65.06
N THR A 70 1.66 -13.12 -64.74
CA THR A 70 2.78 -12.33 -65.28
C THR A 70 3.39 -11.37 -64.24
N SER A 71 4.65 -11.01 -64.46
CA SER A 71 5.52 -10.17 -63.63
C SER A 71 5.54 -8.69 -64.04
N ALA A 72 5.60 -7.77 -63.08
CA ALA A 72 6.37 -6.51 -63.07
C ALA A 72 6.10 -5.84 -61.70
N ARG A 73 7.02 -5.25 -60.93
CA ARG A 73 8.41 -4.83 -61.07
C ARG A 73 8.92 -4.67 -59.63
N SER A 74 10.08 -5.24 -59.29
CA SER A 74 10.71 -5.05 -57.97
C SER A 74 11.28 -3.64 -57.88
N VAL A 75 10.85 -2.86 -56.87
CA VAL A 75 11.61 -1.69 -56.42
C VAL A 75 12.42 -2.14 -55.21
N ALA A 76 13.73 -2.03 -55.37
CA ALA A 76 14.72 -2.40 -54.38
C ALA A 76 14.50 -1.67 -53.05
N SER A 77 14.74 -2.41 -51.96
CA SER A 77 14.88 -1.91 -50.61
C SER A 77 15.99 -0.87 -50.53
N MET A 78 15.62 0.41 -50.41
CA MET A 78 16.52 1.44 -49.91
C MET A 78 16.42 1.43 -48.39
N SER A 79 17.45 0.92 -47.73
CA SER A 79 17.75 1.19 -46.32
C SER A 79 17.91 2.69 -46.14
N THR A 80 16.95 3.35 -45.48
CA THR A 80 17.09 4.76 -45.08
C THR A 80 18.12 4.85 -43.95
N PRO A 81 19.09 5.79 -44.01
CA PRO A 81 20.01 6.03 -42.91
C PRO A 81 19.24 6.64 -41.73
N SER A 82 19.63 6.29 -40.50
CA SER A 82 19.08 6.87 -39.27
C SER A 82 19.41 8.36 -39.19
N THR A 83 18.55 9.22 -39.76
CA THR A 83 18.57 10.65 -39.48
C THR A 83 18.20 10.87 -38.02
N SER A 84 19.12 11.47 -37.26
CA SER A 84 18.86 11.89 -35.88
C SER A 84 17.62 12.79 -35.85
N ARG A 85 16.53 12.33 -35.24
CA ARG A 85 15.30 13.12 -35.12
C ARG A 85 15.58 14.43 -34.39
N GLY A 86 15.09 15.53 -34.94
CA GLY A 86 15.17 16.85 -34.35
C GLY A 86 14.32 16.98 -33.08
N ALA A 87 14.71 17.94 -32.25
CA ALA A 87 14.02 18.36 -31.02
C ALA A 87 12.52 18.67 -31.21
N TRP A 88 12.12 19.06 -32.43
CA TRP A 88 10.77 19.50 -32.80
C TRP A 88 10.05 18.54 -33.75
N ASP A 89 10.64 17.36 -33.99
CA ASP A 89 9.98 16.34 -34.79
C ASP A 89 8.80 15.75 -34.01
N LEU A 90 7.73 15.45 -34.74
CA LEU A 90 6.57 14.77 -34.19
C LEU A 90 6.99 13.42 -33.61
N PRO A 91 6.46 13.03 -32.45
CA PRO A 91 6.67 11.67 -31.96
C PRO A 91 6.14 10.65 -32.98
N GLU A 92 6.83 9.54 -33.14
CA GLU A 92 6.44 8.51 -34.10
C GLU A 92 5.04 7.96 -33.83
N GLY A 93 4.24 7.88 -34.90
CA GLY A 93 2.85 7.46 -34.84
C GLY A 93 1.91 8.46 -34.16
N TRP A 94 2.39 9.64 -33.75
CA TRP A 94 1.55 10.64 -33.08
C TRP A 94 0.51 11.26 -34.01
N LEU A 95 0.85 11.45 -35.29
CA LEU A 95 -0.06 12.08 -36.26
C LEU A 95 -1.31 11.21 -36.46
N GLN A 96 -1.11 9.92 -36.75
CA GLN A 96 -2.18 8.95 -37.01
C GLN A 96 -2.86 8.45 -35.72
N CYS A 97 -2.26 8.71 -34.55
CA CYS A 97 -2.85 8.41 -33.26
C CYS A 97 -4.15 9.22 -33.06
N PRO A 98 -5.29 8.58 -32.73
CA PRO A 98 -6.53 9.29 -32.44
C PRO A 98 -6.35 10.32 -31.33
N ARG A 99 -6.99 11.49 -31.46
CA ARG A 99 -6.78 12.63 -30.55
C ARG A 99 -7.14 12.30 -29.10
N MET A 100 -8.40 11.96 -28.84
CA MET A 100 -8.96 11.84 -27.48
C MET A 100 -9.94 10.64 -27.39
N SER A 101 -10.12 10.09 -26.20
CA SER A 101 -11.12 9.06 -25.90
C SER A 101 -12.53 9.65 -25.79
N ASP A 102 -13.53 8.78 -25.72
CA ASP A 102 -14.80 9.12 -25.06
C ASP A 102 -14.61 9.14 -23.54
N VAL A 103 -15.62 9.60 -22.80
CA VAL A 103 -15.53 9.77 -21.35
C VAL A 103 -15.37 8.41 -20.67
N PHE A 104 -14.29 8.27 -19.91
CA PHE A 104 -13.97 7.12 -19.10
C PHE A 104 -14.38 7.34 -17.63
N ALA A 105 -15.05 6.36 -17.01
CA ALA A 105 -15.45 6.37 -15.61
C ALA A 105 -16.20 7.66 -15.18
N GLY A 106 -16.91 8.28 -16.12
CA GLY A 106 -17.68 9.52 -15.94
C GLY A 106 -16.88 10.81 -15.75
N SER A 107 -15.55 10.73 -15.58
CA SER A 107 -14.73 11.83 -15.06
C SER A 107 -13.43 12.10 -15.84
N PHE A 108 -13.09 11.25 -16.81
CA PHE A 108 -11.78 11.32 -17.49
C PHE A 108 -11.88 11.34 -19.01
N LEU A 109 -10.97 12.06 -19.64
CA LEU A 109 -10.67 11.98 -21.06
C LEU A 109 -9.19 11.61 -21.22
N ALA A 110 -8.93 10.45 -21.83
CA ALA A 110 -7.59 10.04 -22.20
C ALA A 110 -7.22 10.67 -23.55
N SER A 111 -6.11 11.40 -23.60
CA SER A 111 -5.70 12.10 -24.82
C SER A 111 -4.27 11.76 -25.23
N LYS A 112 -3.96 11.88 -26.52
CA LYS A 112 -2.57 12.04 -26.97
C LYS A 112 -2.06 13.41 -26.50
N THR A 113 -0.75 13.59 -26.39
CA THR A 113 -0.23 14.90 -25.96
C THR A 113 -0.61 15.96 -27.00
N PRO A 114 -1.22 17.10 -26.61
CA PRO A 114 -1.28 18.25 -27.50
C PRO A 114 0.14 18.77 -27.73
N LEU A 115 0.36 19.41 -28.88
CA LEU A 115 1.66 19.98 -29.25
C LEU A 115 1.51 21.47 -29.54
N ARG A 116 2.53 22.25 -29.13
CA ARG A 116 2.67 23.65 -29.51
C ARG A 116 3.02 23.84 -30.98
N ASP A 117 2.83 25.05 -31.47
CA ASP A 117 3.03 25.41 -32.88
C ASP A 117 4.42 25.11 -33.44
N ALA A 118 5.46 25.14 -32.59
CA ALA A 118 6.83 24.80 -32.99
C ALA A 118 6.97 23.40 -33.61
N PHE A 119 6.11 22.44 -33.25
CA PHE A 119 6.08 21.11 -33.87
C PHE A 119 5.51 21.11 -35.30
N TYR A 120 4.74 22.14 -35.65
CA TYR A 120 4.07 22.26 -36.95
C TYR A 120 4.82 23.17 -37.92
N GLN A 121 5.71 24.04 -37.44
CA GLN A 121 6.45 25.00 -38.28
C GLN A 121 7.33 24.32 -39.33
N ASN A 122 7.93 23.17 -38.99
CA ASN A 122 8.83 22.41 -39.87
C ASN A 122 8.26 21.05 -40.28
N SER A 123 6.96 20.81 -40.07
CA SER A 123 6.31 19.56 -40.46
C SER A 123 5.21 19.85 -41.49
N ASN A 124 5.12 19.01 -42.52
CA ASN A 124 4.05 19.08 -43.53
C ASN A 124 2.71 18.55 -42.98
N VAL A 125 2.32 18.99 -41.78
CA VAL A 125 1.07 18.59 -41.12
C VAL A 125 -0.06 19.53 -41.56
N PRO A 126 -1.13 19.00 -42.17
CA PRO A 126 -2.31 19.79 -42.51
C PRO A 126 -2.99 20.40 -41.28
N ASP A 127 -3.62 21.57 -41.43
CA ASP A 127 -4.28 22.27 -40.31
C ASP A 127 -5.32 21.40 -39.60
N GLN A 128 -6.10 20.61 -40.35
CA GLN A 128 -7.10 19.69 -39.77
C GLN A 128 -6.50 18.54 -38.96
N ASP A 129 -5.19 18.31 -39.04
CA ASP A 129 -4.47 17.26 -38.30
C ASP A 129 -3.64 17.82 -37.14
N LYS A 130 -3.53 19.15 -37.02
CA LYS A 130 -2.94 19.82 -35.87
C LYS A 130 -3.77 19.58 -34.61
N TYR A 131 -3.10 19.38 -33.49
CA TYR A 131 -3.71 19.14 -32.20
C TYR A 131 -2.97 19.90 -31.10
N THR A 132 -3.45 21.10 -30.81
CA THR A 132 -2.93 22.05 -29.82
C THR A 132 -3.67 21.92 -28.47
N PRO A 133 -3.19 22.59 -27.40
CA PRO A 133 -3.95 22.70 -26.15
C PRO A 133 -5.37 23.27 -26.35
N ASP A 134 -5.52 24.27 -27.24
CA ASP A 134 -6.81 24.88 -27.55
C ASP A 134 -7.73 23.87 -28.25
N ASP A 135 -7.21 23.07 -29.18
CA ASP A 135 -7.95 21.97 -29.82
C ASP A 135 -8.36 20.88 -28.82
N ALA A 136 -7.53 20.60 -27.81
CA ALA A 136 -7.83 19.63 -26.78
C ALA A 136 -9.02 20.09 -25.91
N ILE A 137 -9.06 21.37 -25.55
CA ILE A 137 -10.16 21.98 -24.79
C ILE A 137 -11.43 22.00 -25.64
N ALA A 138 -11.34 22.45 -26.90
CA ALA A 138 -12.48 22.49 -27.82
C ALA A 138 -13.08 21.09 -28.05
N LEU A 139 -12.24 20.07 -28.21
CA LEU A 139 -12.69 18.68 -28.37
C LEU A 139 -13.32 18.09 -27.10
N ALA A 140 -12.87 18.51 -25.91
CA ALA A 140 -13.53 18.14 -24.66
C ALA A 140 -14.91 18.83 -24.56
N ALA A 141 -14.98 20.12 -24.89
CA ALA A 141 -16.23 20.89 -24.89
C ALA A 141 -17.25 20.30 -25.87
N SER A 142 -16.83 19.86 -27.06
CA SER A 142 -17.71 19.18 -28.02
C SER A 142 -18.27 17.85 -27.52
N LYS A 143 -17.69 17.28 -26.46
CA LYS A 143 -18.19 16.09 -25.75
C LYS A 143 -19.04 16.43 -24.51
N GLY A 144 -19.44 17.70 -24.35
CA GLY A 144 -20.20 18.19 -23.20
C GLY A 144 -19.38 18.21 -21.91
N ARG A 145 -18.07 18.44 -22.00
CA ARG A 145 -17.15 18.39 -20.87
C ARG A 145 -16.32 19.66 -20.75
N ASP A 146 -16.22 20.15 -19.52
CA ASP A 146 -15.35 21.26 -19.17
C ASP A 146 -14.09 20.73 -18.49
N VAL A 147 -12.93 20.95 -19.12
CA VAL A 147 -11.65 20.50 -18.56
C VAL A 147 -11.35 21.31 -17.30
N CYS A 148 -11.21 20.63 -16.18
CA CYS A 148 -10.90 21.26 -14.89
C CYS A 148 -9.44 21.03 -14.45
N LEU A 149 -8.80 19.99 -14.97
CA LEU A 149 -7.44 19.60 -14.65
C LEU A 149 -6.84 18.86 -15.84
N VAL A 150 -5.59 19.18 -16.18
CA VAL A 150 -4.77 18.41 -17.10
C VAL A 150 -3.72 17.64 -16.31
N ILE A 151 -3.62 16.33 -16.53
CA ILE A 151 -2.55 15.51 -16.00
C ILE A 151 -1.64 15.06 -17.14
N ASP A 152 -0.41 15.55 -17.07
CA ASP A 152 0.66 15.25 -18.03
C ASP A 152 1.56 14.15 -17.50
N LEU A 153 1.43 12.95 -18.07
CA LEU A 153 2.21 11.77 -17.69
C LEU A 153 3.52 11.65 -18.47
N THR A 154 3.89 12.62 -19.30
CA THR A 154 5.08 12.53 -20.17
C THR A 154 6.36 12.84 -19.38
N ASN A 155 7.47 12.20 -19.76
CA ASN A 155 8.79 12.49 -19.19
C ASN A 155 9.53 13.57 -19.99
N THR A 156 8.83 14.61 -20.43
CA THR A 156 9.40 15.75 -21.17
C THR A 156 8.52 16.98 -21.07
N SER A 157 9.09 18.18 -20.99
CA SER A 157 8.34 19.45 -20.97
C SER A 157 8.16 20.07 -22.36
N ARG A 158 8.69 19.43 -23.41
CA ARG A 158 8.82 20.10 -24.71
C ARG A 158 7.49 20.28 -25.46
N TYR A 159 6.45 19.52 -25.11
CA TYR A 159 5.27 19.36 -25.96
C TYR A 159 4.39 20.60 -26.01
N TYR A 160 4.14 21.26 -24.89
CA TYR A 160 3.36 22.50 -24.84
C TYR A 160 3.78 23.30 -23.61
N ASP A 161 3.45 24.60 -23.62
CA ASP A 161 3.64 25.46 -22.47
C ASP A 161 2.43 25.39 -21.53
N VAL A 162 2.67 25.32 -20.23
CA VAL A 162 1.60 25.20 -19.21
C VAL A 162 0.64 26.39 -19.23
N SER A 163 1.13 27.59 -19.58
CA SER A 163 0.28 28.79 -19.70
C SER A 163 -0.82 28.64 -20.74
N SER A 164 -0.66 27.72 -21.71
CA SER A 164 -1.67 27.42 -22.73
C SER A 164 -2.97 26.88 -22.13
N PHE A 165 -2.92 26.23 -20.96
CA PHE A 165 -4.08 25.78 -20.22
C PHE A 165 -4.46 26.75 -19.09
N GLU A 166 -3.48 27.32 -18.39
CA GLU A 166 -3.72 28.23 -17.28
C GLU A 166 -4.46 29.51 -17.70
N LYS A 167 -4.30 29.96 -18.96
CA LYS A 167 -5.08 31.09 -19.51
C LYS A 167 -6.60 30.85 -19.50
N TYR A 168 -7.05 29.59 -19.38
CA TYR A 168 -8.46 29.21 -19.22
C TYR A 168 -8.84 28.85 -17.78
N GLY A 169 -7.96 29.11 -16.81
CA GLY A 169 -8.14 28.69 -15.41
C GLY A 169 -7.98 27.18 -15.19
N ILE A 170 -7.38 26.46 -16.14
CA ILE A 170 -7.19 25.01 -16.07
C ILE A 170 -5.82 24.71 -15.45
N ALA A 171 -5.82 24.05 -14.30
CA ALA A 171 -4.58 23.62 -13.66
C ALA A 171 -3.93 22.48 -14.47
N VAL A 172 -2.60 22.51 -14.58
CA VAL A 172 -1.82 21.41 -15.17
C VAL A 172 -0.94 20.77 -14.11
N ARG A 173 -1.08 19.46 -13.91
CA ARG A 173 -0.20 18.67 -13.06
C ARG A 173 0.61 17.69 -13.88
N LYS A 174 1.93 17.88 -13.93
CA LYS A 174 2.84 16.89 -14.49
C LYS A 174 3.17 15.82 -13.43
N ILE A 175 3.04 14.56 -13.80
CA ILE A 175 3.44 13.39 -13.02
C ILE A 175 4.37 12.57 -13.93
N ARG A 176 5.68 12.72 -13.76
CA ARG A 176 6.67 12.12 -14.66
C ARG A 176 6.78 10.63 -14.41
N CYS A 177 6.10 9.82 -15.20
CA CYS A 177 6.38 8.38 -15.21
C CYS A 177 7.64 8.09 -16.04
N GLY A 178 8.48 7.17 -15.55
CA GLY A 178 9.70 6.70 -16.21
C GLY A 178 9.53 6.43 -17.72
N GLY A 179 10.58 6.69 -18.51
CA GLY A 179 10.56 6.51 -19.95
C GLY A 179 10.55 5.02 -20.38
N ARG A 180 9.91 4.76 -21.53
CA ARG A 180 9.94 3.54 -22.37
C ARG A 180 9.40 2.21 -21.80
N ASP A 181 9.76 1.76 -20.60
CA ASP A 181 9.65 0.33 -20.26
C ASP A 181 8.94 -0.04 -18.93
N GLY A 182 8.08 0.83 -18.37
CA GLY A 182 7.40 0.50 -17.11
C GLY A 182 5.95 0.98 -17.00
N ALA A 183 5.13 0.19 -16.29
CA ALA A 183 3.92 0.69 -15.65
C ALA A 183 4.27 1.87 -14.71
N PRO A 184 3.32 2.77 -14.39
CA PRO A 184 3.59 3.86 -13.46
C PRO A 184 4.05 3.34 -12.09
N ASP A 185 5.03 3.99 -11.48
CA ASP A 185 5.53 3.60 -10.16
C ASP A 185 4.48 3.90 -9.08
N ALA A 186 4.52 3.14 -7.98
CA ALA A 186 3.56 3.26 -6.87
C ALA A 186 3.40 4.70 -6.34
N ARG A 187 4.51 5.44 -6.19
CA ARG A 187 4.51 6.85 -5.78
C ARG A 187 3.72 7.71 -6.77
N GLU A 188 3.96 7.56 -8.07
CA GLU A 188 3.30 8.33 -9.14
C GLU A 188 1.79 8.02 -9.21
N VAL A 189 1.43 6.75 -9.01
CA VAL A 189 0.03 6.33 -8.88
C VAL A 189 -0.61 7.02 -7.66
N SER A 190 0.07 7.03 -6.51
CA SER A 190 -0.46 7.68 -5.31
C SER A 190 -0.61 9.20 -5.45
N GLU A 191 0.33 9.87 -6.12
CA GLU A 191 0.26 11.30 -6.47
C GLU A 191 -0.93 11.58 -7.38
N PHE A 192 -1.10 10.77 -8.43
CA PHE A 192 -2.24 10.87 -9.36
C PHE A 192 -3.57 10.80 -8.60
N LEU A 193 -3.72 9.79 -7.75
CA LEU A 193 -4.94 9.63 -6.94
C LEU A 193 -5.18 10.83 -6.04
N TYR A 194 -4.15 11.29 -5.32
CA TYR A 194 -4.26 12.40 -4.38
C TYR A 194 -4.71 13.68 -5.11
N VAL A 195 -4.02 14.03 -6.19
CA VAL A 195 -4.29 15.24 -6.97
C VAL A 195 -5.70 15.21 -7.56
N VAL A 196 -6.10 14.09 -8.18
CA VAL A 196 -7.44 13.97 -8.76
C VAL A 196 -8.51 14.05 -7.69
N LYS A 197 -8.41 13.28 -6.61
CA LYS A 197 -9.42 13.29 -5.54
C LYS A 197 -9.56 14.67 -4.90
N ARG A 198 -8.44 15.33 -4.59
CA ARG A 198 -8.44 16.68 -4.02
C ARG A 198 -9.07 17.69 -4.95
N THR A 199 -8.74 17.63 -6.24
CA THR A 199 -9.30 18.55 -7.25
C THR A 199 -10.80 18.35 -7.42
N MET A 200 -11.25 17.09 -7.58
CA MET A 200 -12.67 16.79 -7.73
C MET A 200 -13.47 17.15 -6.47
N ALA A 201 -12.91 16.97 -5.28
CA ALA A 201 -13.54 17.41 -4.04
C ALA A 201 -13.67 18.93 -3.98
N ALA A 202 -12.62 19.67 -4.36
CA ALA A 202 -12.65 21.13 -4.40
C ALA A 202 -13.71 21.65 -5.39
N ILE A 203 -13.78 21.08 -6.60
CA ILE A 203 -14.79 21.40 -7.62
C ILE A 203 -16.21 21.12 -7.12
N ALA A 204 -16.42 19.99 -6.45
CA ALA A 204 -17.74 19.63 -5.92
C ALA A 204 -18.23 20.65 -4.87
N SER A 205 -17.32 21.28 -4.14
CA SER A 205 -17.62 22.31 -3.15
C SER A 205 -17.61 23.75 -3.68
N ASP A 206 -17.13 23.98 -4.91
CA ASP A 206 -16.92 25.32 -5.45
C ASP A 206 -18.21 25.89 -6.06
N PRO A 207 -18.75 27.02 -5.54
CA PRO A 207 -20.00 27.60 -6.04
C PRO A 207 -19.94 28.04 -7.50
N GLY A 208 -18.77 28.48 -7.99
CA GLY A 208 -18.57 28.90 -9.37
C GLY A 208 -18.69 27.72 -10.34
N TRP A 209 -18.08 26.59 -9.99
CA TRP A 209 -18.27 25.34 -10.73
C TRP A 209 -19.72 24.86 -10.70
N GLN A 210 -20.40 24.92 -9.56
CA GLN A 210 -21.81 24.53 -9.48
C GLN A 210 -22.71 25.42 -10.36
N ALA A 211 -22.46 26.73 -10.38
CA ALA A 211 -23.17 27.66 -11.27
C ALA A 211 -22.89 27.36 -12.74
N ARG A 212 -21.63 27.15 -13.11
CA ARG A 212 -21.21 26.81 -14.48
C ARG A 212 -21.84 25.52 -14.99
N ILE A 213 -21.90 24.47 -14.15
CA ILE A 213 -22.56 23.20 -14.49
C ILE A 213 -24.06 23.44 -14.75
N LYS A 214 -24.71 24.27 -13.94
CA LYS A 214 -26.14 24.59 -14.11
C LYS A 214 -26.42 25.40 -15.38
N GLU A 215 -25.53 26.32 -15.73
CA GLU A 215 -25.67 27.19 -16.91
C GLU A 215 -25.38 26.45 -18.23
N THR A 216 -24.27 25.72 -18.27
CA THR A 216 -23.76 25.10 -19.51
C THR A 216 -24.20 23.64 -19.69
N GLY A 217 -24.60 22.97 -18.61
CA GLY A 217 -24.82 21.53 -18.56
C GLY A 217 -23.52 20.69 -18.65
N ALA A 218 -22.38 21.31 -18.92
CA ALA A 218 -21.11 20.63 -19.10
C ALA A 218 -20.58 20.10 -17.76
N GLN A 219 -20.19 18.83 -17.74
CA GLN A 219 -19.67 18.20 -16.53
C GLN A 219 -18.15 18.39 -16.45
N PRO A 220 -17.58 18.63 -15.26
CA PRO A 220 -16.13 18.76 -15.09
C PRO A 220 -15.43 17.46 -15.49
N VAL A 221 -14.25 17.58 -16.09
CA VAL A 221 -13.45 16.43 -16.55
C VAL A 221 -11.96 16.64 -16.35
N VAL A 222 -11.27 15.56 -16.00
CA VAL A 222 -9.80 15.52 -15.96
C VAL A 222 -9.28 14.99 -17.29
N LEU A 223 -8.50 15.80 -18.00
CA LEU A 223 -7.81 15.40 -19.22
C LEU A 223 -6.48 14.77 -18.84
N VAL A 224 -6.29 13.49 -19.14
CA VAL A 224 -5.05 12.76 -18.82
C VAL A 224 -4.37 12.38 -20.11
N HIS A 225 -3.10 12.71 -20.27
CA HIS A 225 -2.35 12.32 -21.46
C HIS A 225 -0.96 11.77 -21.14
N CYS A 226 -0.47 10.94 -22.04
CA CYS A 226 0.96 10.69 -22.21
C CYS A 226 1.32 11.08 -23.65
N THR A 227 2.37 10.51 -24.25
CA THR A 227 2.69 10.80 -25.66
C THR A 227 1.52 10.43 -26.57
N HIS A 228 1.00 9.21 -26.47
CA HIS A 228 -0.11 8.71 -27.32
C HIS A 228 -1.45 8.55 -26.58
N GLY A 229 -1.46 8.51 -25.24
CA GLY A 229 -2.70 8.43 -24.45
C GLY A 229 -3.33 7.03 -24.35
N PHE A 230 -2.53 5.96 -24.40
CA PHE A 230 -3.03 4.58 -24.37
C PHE A 230 -2.51 3.77 -23.18
N ASN A 231 -1.29 3.20 -23.25
CA ASN A 231 -0.83 2.24 -22.23
C ASN A 231 -0.64 2.87 -20.84
N ARG A 232 0.22 3.89 -20.74
CA ARG A 232 0.48 4.60 -19.47
C ARG A 232 -0.77 5.29 -18.91
N THR A 233 -1.48 6.01 -19.77
CA THR A 233 -2.73 6.68 -19.40
C THR A 233 -3.79 5.68 -18.95
N GLY A 234 -4.00 4.60 -19.70
CA GLY A 234 -4.94 3.54 -19.35
C GLY A 234 -4.58 2.84 -18.05
N ALA A 235 -3.31 2.53 -17.82
CA ALA A 235 -2.87 1.93 -16.57
C ALA A 235 -3.06 2.85 -15.37
N MET A 236 -2.71 4.14 -15.50
CA MET A 236 -2.93 5.14 -14.46
C MET A 236 -4.42 5.29 -14.12
N LEU A 237 -5.28 5.34 -15.14
CA LEU A 237 -6.73 5.41 -14.98
C LEU A 237 -7.31 4.12 -14.35
N ALA A 238 -6.80 2.95 -14.73
CA ALA A 238 -7.19 1.68 -14.11
C ALA A 238 -6.82 1.63 -12.62
N HIS A 239 -5.61 2.08 -12.25
CA HIS A 239 -5.21 2.21 -10.86
C HIS A 239 -6.11 3.15 -10.07
N TYR A 240 -6.46 4.30 -10.65
CA TYR A 240 -7.40 5.24 -10.03
C TYR A 240 -8.75 4.57 -9.78
N CYS A 241 -9.34 3.93 -10.78
CA CYS A 241 -10.65 3.32 -10.63
C CYS A 241 -10.65 2.18 -9.59
N GLN A 242 -9.60 1.38 -9.54
CA GLN A 242 -9.41 0.33 -8.54
C GLN A 242 -9.37 0.86 -7.09
N ARG A 243 -8.97 2.12 -6.89
CA ARG A 243 -8.74 2.72 -5.57
C ARG A 243 -9.73 3.85 -5.22
N ALA A 244 -10.52 4.33 -6.18
CA ALA A 244 -11.48 5.41 -5.98
C ALA A 244 -12.92 4.91 -5.87
N PHE A 245 -13.26 3.75 -6.46
CA PHE A 245 -14.62 3.22 -6.47
C PHE A 245 -14.91 2.36 -5.23
N ALA A 246 -16.18 1.97 -5.07
CA ALA A 246 -16.65 1.31 -3.84
C ALA A 246 -16.14 -0.13 -3.71
N TRP A 247 -15.98 -0.81 -4.85
CA TRP A 247 -15.42 -2.14 -4.94
C TRP A 247 -14.42 -2.22 -6.12
N PRO A 248 -13.27 -2.89 -5.96
CA PRO A 248 -12.30 -3.03 -7.04
C PRO A 248 -12.71 -4.11 -8.06
N GLU A 249 -12.80 -3.72 -9.34
CA GLU A 249 -13.25 -4.55 -10.47
C GLU A 249 -12.33 -4.37 -11.71
N LEU A 250 -11.16 -5.02 -11.78
CA LEU A 250 -10.11 -4.63 -12.75
C LEU A 250 -10.54 -4.92 -14.18
N ASN A 251 -11.08 -6.12 -14.40
CA ASN A 251 -11.57 -6.54 -15.73
C ASN A 251 -12.60 -5.54 -16.31
N LYS A 252 -13.48 -4.97 -15.47
CA LYS A 252 -14.47 -3.96 -15.88
C LYS A 252 -13.78 -2.70 -16.39
N TRP A 253 -12.83 -2.16 -15.62
CA TRP A 253 -12.13 -0.92 -15.97
C TRP A 253 -11.24 -1.08 -17.21
N ILE A 254 -10.57 -2.22 -17.37
CA ILE A 254 -9.82 -2.53 -18.59
C ILE A 254 -10.74 -2.60 -19.82
N THR A 255 -11.88 -3.28 -19.68
CA THR A 255 -12.87 -3.42 -20.76
C THR A 255 -13.49 -2.07 -21.13
N GLU A 256 -13.86 -1.26 -20.14
CA GLU A 256 -14.40 0.08 -20.35
C GLU A 256 -13.38 0.99 -21.03
N PHE A 257 -12.11 0.96 -20.60
CA PHE A 257 -11.06 1.76 -21.24
C PHE A 257 -10.85 1.36 -22.70
N ALA A 258 -10.81 0.05 -23.00
CA ALA A 258 -10.73 -0.45 -24.37
C ALA A 258 -11.94 -0.02 -25.23
N ARG A 259 -13.14 0.07 -24.64
CA ARG A 259 -14.35 0.52 -25.32
C ARG A 259 -14.30 2.01 -25.67
N VAL A 260 -13.90 2.87 -24.73
CA VAL A 260 -13.91 4.34 -24.93
C VAL A 260 -12.64 4.88 -25.59
N ARG A 261 -11.56 4.09 -25.57
CA ARG A 261 -10.27 4.41 -26.21
C ARG A 261 -9.72 3.20 -26.97
N PRO A 262 -10.36 2.76 -28.07
CA PRO A 262 -9.93 1.57 -28.80
C PRO A 262 -8.49 1.68 -29.34
N PRO A 263 -7.65 0.62 -29.19
CA PRO A 263 -8.02 -0.72 -28.73
C PRO A 263 -7.85 -0.94 -27.21
N GLY A 264 -7.54 0.11 -26.45
CA GLY A 264 -7.21 0.04 -25.01
C GLY A 264 -5.71 -0.02 -24.74
N ILE A 265 -5.34 -0.64 -23.63
CA ILE A 265 -3.93 -0.89 -23.26
C ILE A 265 -3.42 -2.05 -24.13
N TYR A 266 -2.67 -1.74 -25.18
CA TYR A 266 -2.20 -2.70 -26.20
C TYR A 266 -0.81 -3.26 -25.95
N LYS A 267 -0.11 -2.85 -24.87
CA LYS A 267 1.09 -3.50 -24.38
C LYS A 267 0.70 -4.52 -23.30
N SER A 268 1.00 -5.80 -23.51
CA SER A 268 0.69 -6.91 -22.59
C SER A 268 1.25 -6.68 -21.20
N ASP A 269 2.50 -6.21 -21.09
CA ASP A 269 3.21 -6.09 -19.82
C ASP A 269 2.53 -5.10 -18.86
N TYR A 270 1.84 -4.08 -19.39
CA TYR A 270 1.02 -3.18 -18.57
C TYR A 270 -0.21 -3.88 -18.01
N LEU A 271 -0.87 -4.75 -18.79
CA LEU A 271 -2.01 -5.52 -18.33
C LEU A 271 -1.59 -6.56 -17.31
N GLU A 272 -0.51 -7.30 -17.58
CA GLU A 272 0.08 -8.27 -16.66
C GLU A 272 0.44 -7.62 -15.33
N SER A 273 1.17 -6.49 -15.36
CA SER A 273 1.52 -5.72 -14.18
C SER A 273 0.30 -5.29 -13.36
N LEU A 274 -0.80 -4.85 -14.01
CA LEU A 274 -2.03 -4.48 -13.30
C LEU A 274 -2.70 -5.69 -12.62
N PHE A 275 -2.83 -6.82 -13.32
CA PHE A 275 -3.47 -8.01 -12.77
C PHE A 275 -2.64 -8.62 -11.63
N ASP A 276 -1.32 -8.69 -11.81
CA ASP A 276 -0.41 -9.15 -10.77
C ASP A 276 -0.41 -8.21 -9.57
N TYR A 277 -0.38 -6.89 -9.78
CA TYR A 277 -0.46 -5.94 -8.69
C TYR A 277 -1.75 -6.09 -7.89
N TYR A 278 -2.92 -6.09 -8.54
CA TYR A 278 -4.21 -6.15 -7.84
C TYR A 278 -4.61 -7.55 -7.34
N LEU A 279 -3.74 -8.54 -7.58
CA LEU A 279 -3.96 -9.96 -7.28
C LEU A 279 -5.26 -10.48 -7.92
N GLU A 280 -5.70 -9.91 -9.04
CA GLU A 280 -6.93 -10.30 -9.73
C GLU A 280 -6.64 -11.25 -10.88
N ARG A 281 -7.55 -12.20 -11.12
CA ARG A 281 -7.49 -13.03 -12.31
C ARG A 281 -8.03 -12.29 -13.54
N ARG A 282 -7.28 -12.39 -14.63
CA ARG A 282 -7.72 -11.96 -15.96
C ARG A 282 -8.81 -12.89 -16.50
N PHE A 283 -9.92 -12.33 -16.96
CA PHE A 283 -10.98 -13.10 -17.60
C PHE A 283 -10.64 -13.41 -19.07
N SER A 284 -11.19 -14.52 -19.59
CA SER A 284 -11.03 -14.91 -21.00
C SER A 284 -11.62 -13.89 -21.99
N THR A 285 -12.54 -13.06 -21.52
CA THR A 285 -13.13 -11.94 -22.27
C THR A 285 -12.18 -10.75 -22.40
N THR A 286 -11.21 -10.61 -21.51
CA THR A 286 -10.22 -9.52 -21.51
C THR A 286 -9.01 -9.92 -22.36
N LYS A 287 -9.15 -9.94 -23.69
CA LYS A 287 -8.06 -10.34 -24.60
C LYS A 287 -6.99 -9.25 -24.75
N ASP A 288 -5.75 -9.64 -25.06
CA ASP A 288 -4.72 -8.67 -25.42
C ASP A 288 -5.12 -7.96 -26.72
N PRO A 289 -5.22 -6.63 -26.70
CA PRO A 289 -5.55 -5.92 -27.92
C PRO A 289 -4.37 -6.02 -28.89
N LYS A 290 -4.68 -6.13 -30.18
CA LYS A 290 -3.64 -6.01 -31.20
C LYS A 290 -3.03 -4.62 -31.15
N ARG A 291 -1.71 -4.54 -31.36
CA ARG A 291 -1.01 -3.29 -31.56
C ARG A 291 -1.70 -2.48 -32.67
N PRO A 292 -2.00 -1.19 -32.45
CA PRO A 292 -2.61 -0.35 -33.48
C PRO A 292 -1.71 -0.20 -34.71
N SER A 293 -2.30 -0.10 -35.90
CA SER A 293 -1.58 0.04 -37.18
C SER A 293 -0.74 1.32 -37.30
N TRP A 294 -1.07 2.35 -36.52
CA TRP A 294 -0.32 3.61 -36.47
C TRP A 294 0.97 3.53 -35.63
N LYS A 295 1.29 2.36 -35.06
CA LYS A 295 2.51 2.15 -34.27
C LYS A 295 3.39 1.07 -34.92
N SER A 296 4.60 1.45 -35.32
CA SER A 296 5.64 0.61 -35.94
C SER A 296 6.33 -0.34 -34.94
N ASP A 297 7.08 -1.32 -35.47
CA ASP A 297 7.81 -2.35 -34.71
C ASP A 297 9.20 -1.91 -34.20
N ASP A 298 9.80 -0.87 -34.78
CA ASP A 298 11.14 -0.35 -34.43
C ASP A 298 11.04 0.96 -33.61
N LEU A 299 11.62 1.02 -32.40
CA LEU A 299 11.39 2.12 -31.46
C LEU A 299 12.44 3.24 -31.48
N SER A 300 11.97 4.50 -31.55
CA SER A 300 12.32 5.51 -30.53
C SER A 300 11.18 6.52 -30.30
N ASP A 301 10.84 6.78 -29.03
CA ASP A 301 10.20 8.07 -28.68
C ASP A 301 11.17 9.19 -29.05
N ALA A 302 10.66 10.31 -29.56
CA ALA A 302 11.51 11.41 -30.02
C ALA A 302 12.49 11.85 -28.91
N PRO A 303 13.76 12.10 -29.29
CA PRO A 303 14.85 12.25 -28.35
C PRO A 303 14.61 13.43 -27.38
N PRO A 304 15.14 13.35 -26.15
CA PRO A 304 15.10 14.48 -25.22
C PRO A 304 15.73 15.73 -25.85
N LEU A 305 15.26 16.91 -25.43
CA LEU A 305 15.94 18.17 -25.77
C LEU A 305 17.33 18.15 -25.13
N ALA A 306 18.36 18.57 -25.88
CA ALA A 306 19.66 18.89 -25.30
C ALA A 306 19.50 20.04 -24.29
N ASP A 307 20.29 20.04 -23.21
CA ASP A 307 20.19 21.00 -22.10
C ASP A 307 20.20 22.46 -22.57
N GLU A 308 21.02 22.77 -23.58
CA GLU A 308 21.15 24.09 -24.22
C GLU A 308 19.88 24.56 -24.96
N LYS A 309 18.95 23.64 -25.26
CA LYS A 309 17.68 23.88 -25.97
C LYS A 309 16.47 23.83 -25.05
N VAL A 310 16.66 23.65 -23.74
CA VAL A 310 15.59 23.72 -22.75
C VAL A 310 15.15 25.19 -22.61
N PRO A 311 13.86 25.51 -22.82
CA PRO A 311 13.40 26.90 -22.73
C PRO A 311 13.61 27.51 -21.35
N THR A 312 13.96 28.80 -21.31
CA THR A 312 14.00 29.60 -20.08
C THR A 312 12.61 29.63 -19.44
N GLY A 313 12.49 29.17 -18.18
CA GLY A 313 11.20 28.99 -17.52
C GLY A 313 10.64 27.55 -17.56
N ASP A 314 11.45 26.56 -17.96
CA ASP A 314 11.12 25.15 -17.71
C ASP A 314 10.73 24.98 -16.23
N LEU A 315 9.53 24.47 -15.97
CA LEU A 315 9.02 24.16 -14.62
C LEU A 315 9.95 23.24 -13.82
N PHE A 316 11.00 22.74 -14.46
CA PHE A 316 11.94 21.76 -13.96
C PHE A 316 13.41 22.18 -14.10
N ASP A 317 13.69 23.46 -14.28
CA ASP A 317 15.03 23.96 -13.98
C ASP A 317 15.23 23.88 -12.46
N PRO A 318 16.14 23.01 -11.94
CA PRO A 318 16.37 22.87 -10.50
C PRO A 318 16.97 24.12 -9.86
N ILE A 319 17.43 25.08 -10.67
CA ILE A 319 17.91 26.40 -10.23
C ILE A 319 16.73 27.34 -10.01
N MET A 320 15.71 27.31 -10.88
CA MET A 320 14.58 28.25 -10.85
C MET A 320 13.35 27.72 -10.08
N ASN A 321 13.12 26.39 -10.03
CA ASN A 321 11.97 25.80 -9.33
C ASN A 321 12.40 24.95 -8.12
N THR A 322 12.39 25.57 -6.94
CA THR A 322 12.68 24.92 -5.66
C THR A 322 11.69 23.81 -5.29
N SER A 323 10.43 23.90 -5.71
CA SER A 323 9.43 22.83 -5.53
C SER A 323 9.77 21.61 -6.37
N TYR A 324 10.29 21.79 -7.59
CA TYR A 324 10.81 20.69 -8.41
C TYR A 324 12.12 20.11 -7.87
N LYS A 325 13.05 20.96 -7.39
CA LYS A 325 14.29 20.48 -6.76
C LYS A 325 14.00 19.49 -5.62
N LYS A 326 12.90 19.69 -4.87
CA LYS A 326 12.42 18.75 -3.84
C LYS A 326 11.90 17.45 -4.43
N THR A 327 11.19 17.47 -5.56
CA THR A 327 10.74 16.22 -6.22
C THR A 327 11.89 15.44 -6.83
N PHE A 328 13.02 16.07 -7.17
CA PHE A 328 14.25 15.42 -7.64
C PHE A 328 14.92 14.53 -6.58
N ALA A 329 14.80 14.88 -5.31
CA ALA A 329 15.33 14.07 -4.21
C ALA A 329 14.56 12.75 -4.02
N HIS A 330 13.32 12.67 -4.52
CA HIS A 330 12.40 11.56 -4.26
C HIS A 330 11.84 10.87 -5.52
N SER A 331 11.93 11.49 -6.71
CA SER A 331 11.55 10.88 -7.98
C SER A 331 12.64 9.93 -8.45
N ARG A 332 12.26 8.67 -8.68
CA ARG A 332 13.15 7.61 -9.16
C ARG A 332 13.27 7.57 -10.68
N ALA A 333 12.51 8.38 -11.41
CA ALA A 333 12.54 8.43 -12.87
C ALA A 333 13.83 9.13 -13.36
N PRO A 334 14.71 8.44 -14.14
CA PRO A 334 15.90 9.08 -14.68
C PRO A 334 15.52 10.15 -15.71
N ILE A 335 16.29 11.24 -15.74
CA ILE A 335 16.23 12.20 -16.85
C ILE A 335 16.83 11.52 -18.09
N PRO A 336 16.08 11.43 -19.20
CA PRO A 336 16.60 10.87 -20.44
C PRO A 336 17.81 11.66 -20.92
N GLY A 337 18.93 10.98 -21.19
CA GLY A 337 20.19 11.60 -21.68
C GLY A 337 21.30 11.75 -20.64
N THR A 338 21.05 11.43 -19.36
CA THR A 338 22.08 11.51 -18.30
C THR A 338 22.82 10.17 -18.12
N ARG A 339 24.13 10.23 -17.78
CA ARG A 339 24.99 9.06 -17.49
C ARG A 339 24.41 8.10 -16.43
N ARG A 340 23.55 8.61 -15.53
CA ARG A 340 22.84 7.85 -14.48
C ARG A 340 21.74 6.92 -15.03
N ALA A 341 21.18 7.19 -16.21
CA ALA A 341 20.15 6.35 -16.81
C ALA A 341 20.68 4.96 -17.19
N SER A 342 21.96 4.88 -17.60
CA SER A 342 22.64 3.64 -18.02
C SER A 342 23.02 2.75 -16.84
N GLN A 343 23.50 3.32 -15.73
CA GLN A 343 23.81 2.58 -14.50
C GLN A 343 22.55 2.01 -13.84
N ARG A 344 21.41 2.71 -13.92
CA ARG A 344 20.17 2.27 -13.28
C ARG A 344 19.43 1.17 -14.04
N ALA A 345 19.50 1.15 -15.38
CA ALA A 345 18.99 0.02 -16.16
C ALA A 345 19.69 -1.30 -15.76
N PHE A 346 20.96 -1.21 -15.34
CA PHE A 346 21.74 -2.33 -14.80
C PHE A 346 21.33 -2.67 -13.35
N GLU A 347 21.09 -1.68 -12.48
CA GLU A 347 20.62 -1.91 -11.10
C GLU A 347 19.20 -2.49 -11.03
N ILE A 348 18.27 -2.00 -11.85
CA ILE A 348 16.87 -2.51 -11.90
C ILE A 348 16.86 -3.96 -12.37
N ALA A 349 17.70 -4.31 -13.35
CA ALA A 349 17.90 -5.70 -13.78
C ALA A 349 18.51 -6.58 -12.67
N SER A 350 19.26 -5.99 -11.74
CA SER A 350 19.88 -6.70 -10.60
C SER A 350 18.98 -6.85 -9.36
N THR A 351 17.93 -6.03 -9.21
CA THR A 351 17.00 -6.06 -8.06
C THR A 351 15.70 -6.81 -8.31
N ALA A 352 15.46 -7.25 -9.56
CA ALA A 352 14.26 -8.00 -9.93
C ALA A 352 14.24 -9.44 -9.37
N ASP A 353 15.39 -9.94 -8.96
CA ASP A 353 15.53 -11.19 -8.21
C ASP A 353 15.75 -10.86 -6.72
N ILE A 354 14.70 -10.47 -6.01
CA ILE A 354 14.68 -10.71 -4.56
C ILE A 354 14.61 -12.23 -4.43
N ASP A 355 15.77 -12.79 -4.12
CA ASP A 355 15.99 -14.21 -3.94
C ASP A 355 14.88 -14.81 -3.07
N ALA A 356 13.98 -15.59 -3.68
CA ALA A 356 12.87 -16.22 -2.97
C ALA A 356 13.37 -17.24 -1.92
N SER A 357 14.68 -17.48 -1.84
CA SER A 357 15.38 -18.23 -0.79
C SER A 357 15.88 -17.41 0.40
N ALA A 358 15.82 -16.07 0.39
CA ALA A 358 16.21 -15.28 1.56
C ALA A 358 15.22 -15.52 2.72
N PRO A 359 15.70 -15.79 3.95
CA PRO A 359 14.83 -15.92 5.12
C PRO A 359 14.01 -14.65 5.32
N LEU A 360 12.70 -14.79 5.57
CA LEU A 360 11.84 -13.67 5.89
C LEU A 360 12.17 -13.15 7.29
N HIS A 361 12.31 -11.84 7.43
CA HIS A 361 12.44 -11.17 8.72
C HIS A 361 11.21 -10.29 8.99
N HIS A 362 10.83 -10.14 10.26
CA HIS A 362 9.68 -9.30 10.61
C HIS A 362 9.97 -7.80 10.45
N GLU A 363 11.26 -7.42 10.48
CA GLU A 363 11.73 -6.04 10.23
C GLU A 363 11.86 -5.67 8.75
N ASP A 364 11.57 -6.62 7.84
CA ASP A 364 11.60 -6.35 6.41
C ASP A 364 10.68 -5.17 6.09
N VAL A 365 11.13 -4.33 5.16
CA VAL A 365 10.38 -3.17 4.71
C VAL A 365 9.23 -3.62 3.81
N ILE A 366 8.02 -3.70 4.36
CA ILE A 366 6.82 -4.17 3.65
C ILE A 366 6.07 -2.99 3.05
N GLY A 367 5.69 -3.13 1.77
CA GLY A 367 4.83 -2.18 1.09
C GLY A 367 5.59 -1.07 0.36
N GLU A 368 4.82 -0.33 -0.42
CA GLU A 368 5.30 0.67 -1.37
C GLU A 368 5.30 2.09 -0.78
N GLU A 369 6.18 2.92 -1.31
CA GLU A 369 6.21 4.35 -0.99
C GLU A 369 4.94 5.04 -1.50
N VAL A 370 4.49 6.02 -0.73
CA VAL A 370 3.32 6.85 -1.03
C VAL A 370 3.73 8.31 -1.18
N TYR A 371 2.92 9.08 -1.89
CA TYR A 371 3.10 10.51 -2.08
C TYR A 371 3.12 11.27 -0.75
N ASP A 372 3.99 12.26 -0.63
CA ASP A 372 4.35 12.87 0.66
C ASP A 372 3.13 13.53 1.35
N GLU A 373 2.28 14.22 0.59
CA GLU A 373 1.05 14.82 1.12
C GLU A 373 0.04 13.77 1.57
N MET A 374 0.03 12.58 0.95
CA MET A 374 -0.80 11.46 1.42
C MET A 374 -0.29 10.92 2.75
N ILE A 375 1.03 10.88 2.97
CA ILE A 375 1.63 10.53 4.27
C ILE A 375 1.12 11.50 5.34
N THR A 376 1.14 12.79 5.07
CA THR A 376 0.65 13.81 6.00
C THR A 376 -0.82 13.58 6.38
N GLU A 377 -1.69 13.29 5.41
CA GLU A 377 -3.11 13.01 5.70
C GLU A 377 -3.30 11.69 6.47
N VAL A 378 -2.55 10.64 6.15
CA VAL A 378 -2.57 9.38 6.91
C VAL A 378 -2.14 9.59 8.36
N ARG A 379 -1.08 10.38 8.60
CA ARG A 379 -0.61 10.73 9.94
C ARG A 379 -1.67 11.47 10.74
N LYS A 380 -2.31 12.49 10.13
CA LYS A 380 -3.44 13.22 10.75
C LYS A 380 -4.58 12.29 11.14
N LEU A 381 -4.94 11.33 10.28
CA LEU A 381 -5.98 10.33 10.59
C LEU A 381 -5.57 9.42 11.75
N CYS A 382 -4.30 9.01 11.82
CA CYS A 382 -3.78 8.22 12.94
C CYS A 382 -3.88 8.99 14.26
N SER A 383 -3.43 10.26 14.26
CA SER A 383 -3.56 11.14 15.42
C SER A 383 -5.03 11.32 15.80
N TRP A 384 -5.89 11.65 14.85
CA TRP A 384 -7.33 11.79 15.09
C TRP A 384 -7.93 10.52 15.71
N ALA A 385 -7.59 9.33 15.24
CA ALA A 385 -8.18 8.11 15.76
C ALA A 385 -7.74 7.77 17.19
N CYS A 386 -6.48 8.07 17.54
CA CYS A 386 -5.89 7.67 18.82
C CYS A 386 -6.00 8.73 19.92
N VAL A 387 -6.09 10.00 19.55
CA VAL A 387 -5.80 11.14 20.42
C VAL A 387 -7.05 12.01 20.59
N SER A 388 -7.34 12.43 21.82
CA SER A 388 -8.45 13.37 22.11
C SER A 388 -8.10 14.78 21.63
N ASP A 389 -9.12 15.55 21.28
CA ASP A 389 -8.96 16.87 20.64
C ASP A 389 -8.25 17.90 21.56
N ASP A 390 -8.18 17.64 22.88
CA ASP A 390 -7.58 18.52 23.89
C ASP A 390 -6.09 18.27 24.19
N SER A 391 -5.43 17.37 23.47
CA SER A 391 -4.08 16.92 23.84
C SER A 391 -2.97 17.56 22.98
N ASN A 392 -1.91 18.02 23.65
CA ASN A 392 -0.74 18.69 23.05
C ASN A 392 0.25 17.70 22.39
N ILE A 393 -0.24 16.68 21.69
CA ILE A 393 0.62 15.71 21.02
C ILE A 393 0.99 16.26 19.64
N SER A 394 2.30 16.35 19.36
CA SER A 394 2.79 16.73 18.03
C SER A 394 2.19 15.79 16.97
N PRO A 395 1.68 16.32 15.83
CA PRO A 395 1.14 15.52 14.75
C PRO A 395 2.20 14.66 14.05
N ASP A 396 3.48 14.84 14.37
CA ASP A 396 4.60 14.04 13.87
C ASP A 396 5.03 12.92 14.83
N ASN A 397 4.40 12.81 16.00
CA ASN A 397 4.70 11.75 16.95
C ASN A 397 3.78 10.55 16.72
N PHE A 398 4.37 9.35 16.75
CA PHE A 398 3.62 8.11 16.67
C PHE A 398 2.63 8.00 17.85
N PRO A 399 1.31 7.87 17.59
CA PRO A 399 0.30 8.01 18.65
C PRO A 399 0.01 6.70 19.41
N GLY A 400 0.57 5.56 18.97
CA GLY A 400 0.21 4.26 19.53
C GLY A 400 0.65 4.07 20.99
N SER A 401 -0.17 3.34 21.76
CA SER A 401 0.02 3.04 23.18
C SER A 401 1.34 2.31 23.45
N GLN A 402 2.09 2.65 24.50
CA GLN A 402 3.39 2.05 24.82
C GLN A 402 3.32 1.34 26.18
N PRO A 403 3.63 0.03 26.23
CA PRO A 403 3.65 -0.71 27.49
C PRO A 403 4.83 -0.33 28.39
N VAL A 404 4.60 -0.37 29.70
CA VAL A 404 5.60 -0.25 30.77
C VAL A 404 6.01 -1.63 31.27
N SER A 405 7.27 -1.80 31.68
CA SER A 405 7.73 -3.08 32.22
C SER A 405 7.01 -3.42 33.53
N LEU A 406 6.59 -4.66 33.68
CA LEU A 406 6.13 -5.21 34.95
C LEU A 406 7.28 -5.14 35.96
N SER A 407 7.00 -4.62 37.14
CA SER A 407 7.93 -4.43 38.25
C SER A 407 7.25 -4.83 39.56
N ARG A 408 8.02 -5.05 40.61
CA ARG A 408 7.44 -5.39 41.93
C ARG A 408 6.54 -4.27 42.46
N ASP A 409 6.83 -3.02 42.08
CA ASP A 409 6.07 -1.83 42.46
C ASP A 409 4.68 -1.77 41.81
N ASN A 410 4.58 -2.14 40.52
CA ASN A 410 3.35 -2.02 39.73
C ASN A 410 2.55 -3.33 39.60
N MET A 411 3.09 -4.47 40.04
CA MET A 411 2.43 -5.77 39.98
C MET A 411 1.07 -5.77 40.68
N SER A 412 0.90 -4.95 41.72
CA SER A 412 -0.38 -4.80 42.43
C SER A 412 -1.53 -4.27 41.56
N LEU A 413 -1.24 -3.66 40.40
CA LEU A 413 -2.26 -3.26 39.42
C LEU A 413 -3.08 -4.45 38.93
N LEU A 414 -2.44 -5.61 38.74
CA LEU A 414 -3.09 -6.84 38.26
C LEU A 414 -4.22 -7.33 39.19
N LYS A 415 -4.20 -6.91 40.47
CA LYS A 415 -5.24 -7.20 41.46
C LYS A 415 -6.36 -6.14 41.49
N ARG A 416 -6.03 -4.89 41.16
CA ARG A 416 -6.94 -3.74 41.37
C ARG A 416 -8.01 -3.61 40.30
N GLU A 417 -7.73 -4.09 39.09
CA GLU A 417 -8.65 -4.01 37.95
C GLU A 417 -8.63 -5.31 37.13
N PRO A 418 -9.69 -5.62 36.36
CA PRO A 418 -9.69 -6.79 35.49
C PRO A 418 -8.66 -6.65 34.36
N TYR A 419 -7.68 -7.55 34.33
CA TYR A 419 -6.72 -7.67 33.23
C TYR A 419 -6.99 -8.87 32.34
N SER A 420 -6.60 -8.70 31.08
CA SER A 420 -6.42 -9.77 30.12
C SER A 420 -4.93 -9.99 29.86
N VAL A 421 -4.54 -11.24 29.64
CA VAL A 421 -3.17 -11.67 29.35
C VAL A 421 -3.09 -12.29 27.95
N THR A 422 -1.98 -12.03 27.27
CA THR A 422 -1.59 -12.68 26.01
C THR A 422 -0.06 -12.84 25.97
N TRP A 423 0.45 -13.60 25.00
CA TRP A 423 1.89 -13.72 24.78
C TRP A 423 2.46 -12.43 24.17
N LYS A 424 3.68 -12.07 24.57
CA LYS A 424 4.43 -10.99 23.94
C LYS A 424 5.17 -11.58 22.75
N ALA A 425 4.63 -11.38 21.55
CA ALA A 425 5.29 -11.86 20.34
C ALA A 425 6.55 -11.03 20.10
N ASP A 426 7.55 -11.65 19.47
CA ASP A 426 8.69 -10.93 18.96
C ASP A 426 8.44 -10.59 17.49
N GLY A 427 8.08 -9.34 17.23
CA GLY A 427 7.68 -8.87 15.92
C GLY A 427 7.81 -7.36 15.77
N THR A 428 7.55 -6.88 14.56
CA THR A 428 7.57 -5.45 14.28
C THR A 428 6.17 -4.88 14.44
N ARG A 429 6.03 -3.92 15.35
CA ARG A 429 4.78 -3.20 15.56
C ARG A 429 4.40 -2.34 14.37
N TYR A 430 3.15 -2.45 13.94
CA TYR A 430 2.54 -1.56 12.95
C TYR A 430 1.14 -1.16 13.38
N LEU A 431 0.75 0.09 13.10
CA LEU A 431 -0.67 0.38 12.91
C LEU A 431 -1.05 -0.02 11.47
N LEU A 432 -2.26 -0.56 11.31
CA LEU A 432 -2.84 -0.89 10.01
C LEU A 432 -4.07 -0.02 9.77
N LEU A 433 -3.94 0.95 8.86
CA LEU A 433 -5.03 1.83 8.42
C LEU A 433 -5.66 1.27 7.14
N LEU A 434 -6.96 1.02 7.18
CA LEU A 434 -7.76 0.59 6.04
C LEU A 434 -8.57 1.77 5.49
N MET A 435 -8.29 2.14 4.25
CA MET A 435 -8.99 3.19 3.50
C MET A 435 -9.57 2.62 2.21
N ARG A 436 -10.49 3.38 1.60
CA ARG A 436 -11.07 3.04 0.32
C ARG A 436 -10.04 2.94 -0.81
N ASP A 437 -8.94 3.71 -0.75
CA ASP A 437 -7.85 3.65 -1.74
C ASP A 437 -6.72 2.68 -1.42
N GLY A 438 -6.81 1.97 -0.29
CA GLY A 438 -5.86 0.92 0.05
C GLY A 438 -5.64 0.78 1.54
N SER A 439 -4.71 -0.11 1.85
CA SER A 439 -4.27 -0.40 3.20
C SER A 439 -2.89 0.21 3.42
N TYR A 440 -2.65 0.76 4.60
CA TYR A 440 -1.39 1.41 4.94
C TYR A 440 -0.84 0.79 6.23
N LEU A 441 0.43 0.41 6.19
CA LEU A 441 1.22 0.06 7.37
C LEU A 441 1.93 1.32 7.87
N ILE A 442 1.86 1.53 9.17
CA ILE A 442 2.48 2.67 9.85
C ILE A 442 3.38 2.15 10.97
N ASP A 443 4.69 2.33 10.82
CA ASP A 443 5.68 1.85 11.79
C ASP A 443 5.84 2.79 13.00
N ARG A 444 6.68 2.39 13.96
CA ARG A 444 6.99 3.20 15.15
C ARG A 444 7.76 4.50 14.85
N LYS A 445 8.46 4.59 13.71
CA LYS A 445 9.10 5.82 13.22
C LYS A 445 8.08 6.73 12.51
N PHE A 446 6.81 6.36 12.53
CA PHE A 446 5.70 7.01 11.85
C PHE A 446 5.87 7.10 10.32
N SER A 447 6.62 6.16 9.76
CA SER A 447 6.73 5.95 8.32
C SER A 447 5.47 5.27 7.80
N VAL A 448 4.96 5.73 6.67
CA VAL A 448 3.73 5.21 6.06
C VAL A 448 4.08 4.49 4.77
N ARG A 449 3.62 3.24 4.62
CA ARG A 449 3.77 2.46 3.39
C ARG A 449 2.45 1.84 3.00
N ARG A 450 2.13 1.82 1.71
CA ARG A 450 0.89 1.21 1.22
C ARG A 450 1.12 -0.28 0.94
N VAL A 451 0.11 -1.10 1.21
CA VAL A 451 0.12 -2.53 0.93
C VAL A 451 -1.11 -2.92 0.11
N GLN A 452 -0.92 -3.88 -0.79
CA GLN A 452 -1.96 -4.32 -1.71
C GLN A 452 -2.67 -5.54 -1.15
N MET A 453 -3.79 -5.30 -0.48
CA MET A 453 -4.63 -6.31 0.17
C MET A 453 -6.10 -5.87 0.12
N ARG A 454 -7.03 -6.84 0.26
CA ARG A 454 -8.47 -6.56 0.28
C ARG A 454 -9.06 -6.78 1.67
N PHE A 455 -9.84 -5.79 2.10
CA PHE A 455 -10.60 -5.81 3.35
C PHE A 455 -12.06 -5.43 3.05
N PRO A 456 -12.93 -6.43 2.84
CA PRO A 456 -14.36 -6.20 2.65
C PRO A 456 -15.04 -5.92 3.99
N LEU A 457 -16.00 -5.00 4.00
CA LEU A 457 -16.94 -4.83 5.11
C LEU A 457 -17.84 -6.07 5.24
N PRO A 458 -18.43 -6.31 6.43
CA PRO A 458 -19.47 -7.32 6.60
C PRO A 458 -20.59 -7.16 5.57
N HIS A 459 -21.03 -8.27 4.96
CA HIS A 459 -22.10 -8.27 3.97
C HIS A 459 -23.37 -7.61 4.52
N LYS A 460 -23.73 -6.43 4.02
CA LYS A 460 -25.13 -5.95 4.07
C LYS A 460 -25.88 -6.49 2.85
N LYS A 461 -27.20 -6.65 2.97
CA LYS A 461 -28.16 -7.19 1.98
C LYS A 461 -28.06 -6.63 0.54
N PHE A 462 -27.20 -5.64 0.24
CA PHE A 462 -27.14 -4.93 -1.03
C PHE A 462 -25.73 -4.63 -1.61
N GLY A 463 -24.64 -5.25 -1.13
CA GLY A 463 -23.36 -5.17 -1.85
C GLY A 463 -22.09 -5.39 -1.01
N MET A 464 -20.96 -5.58 -1.70
CA MET A 464 -19.61 -5.59 -1.12
C MET A 464 -19.02 -4.18 -1.16
N SER A 465 -18.55 -3.69 -0.02
CA SER A 465 -17.83 -2.42 0.10
C SER A 465 -16.51 -2.67 0.81
N VAL A 466 -15.55 -1.78 0.63
CA VAL A 466 -14.29 -1.76 1.38
C VAL A 466 -14.40 -0.89 2.62
N HIS A 467 -13.51 -1.11 3.59
CA HIS A 467 -13.37 -0.22 4.74
C HIS A 467 -12.94 1.20 4.33
N HIS A 468 -13.35 2.20 5.11
CA HIS A 468 -12.81 3.54 5.01
C HIS A 468 -12.58 4.13 6.40
N CYS A 469 -11.32 4.42 6.75
CA CYS A 469 -10.94 4.91 8.07
C CYS A 469 -11.20 3.88 9.18
N THR A 470 -10.64 2.68 9.02
CA THR A 470 -10.49 1.69 10.10
C THR A 470 -9.02 1.63 10.50
N LEU A 471 -8.69 1.89 11.76
CA LEU A 471 -7.31 1.91 12.27
C LEU A 471 -7.14 0.88 13.39
N MET A 472 -6.30 -0.12 13.15
CA MET A 472 -5.97 -1.18 14.10
C MET A 472 -4.52 -1.04 14.58
N ASP A 473 -4.25 -1.51 15.80
CA ASP A 473 -2.91 -1.69 16.34
C ASP A 473 -2.55 -3.18 16.34
N GLY A 474 -1.30 -3.50 16.04
CA GLY A 474 -0.89 -4.89 15.85
C GLY A 474 0.60 -5.09 15.68
N GLU A 475 0.95 -6.36 15.54
CA GLU A 475 2.33 -6.84 15.46
C GLU A 475 2.50 -7.75 14.24
N MET A 476 3.52 -7.48 13.44
CA MET A 476 3.92 -8.33 12.33
C MET A 476 4.92 -9.37 12.84
N VAL A 477 4.57 -10.65 12.71
CA VAL A 477 5.43 -11.78 13.04
C VAL A 477 5.75 -12.59 11.79
N VAL A 478 6.81 -13.40 11.85
CA VAL A 478 7.13 -14.42 10.85
C VAL A 478 6.87 -15.79 11.45
N ASP A 479 5.81 -16.45 10.99
CA ASP A 479 5.53 -17.83 11.34
C ASP A 479 6.43 -18.76 10.50
N THR A 480 7.14 -19.67 11.15
CA THR A 480 7.85 -20.78 10.50
C THR A 480 7.05 -22.06 10.73
N ASP A 481 6.57 -22.66 9.64
CA ASP A 481 5.88 -23.94 9.70
C ASP A 481 6.84 -25.03 10.19
N PRO A 482 6.51 -25.78 11.26
CA PRO A 482 7.44 -26.71 11.89
C PRO A 482 7.81 -27.89 10.98
N GLU A 483 6.90 -28.32 10.11
CA GLU A 483 7.05 -29.48 9.23
C GLU A 483 7.73 -29.09 7.91
N THR A 484 7.21 -28.05 7.24
CA THR A 484 7.66 -27.65 5.90
C THR A 484 8.80 -26.62 5.92
N LYS A 485 9.10 -26.04 7.09
CA LYS A 485 10.02 -24.89 7.28
C LYS A 485 9.65 -23.65 6.48
N LYS A 486 8.45 -23.62 5.89
CA LYS A 486 7.97 -22.49 5.12
C LYS A 486 7.68 -21.33 6.06
N GLN A 487 8.24 -20.17 5.74
CA GLN A 487 7.98 -18.93 6.46
C GLN A 487 6.81 -18.15 5.85
N THR A 488 5.98 -17.57 6.71
CA THR A 488 4.87 -16.69 6.29
C THR A 488 4.72 -15.52 7.25
N ARG A 489 4.47 -14.32 6.71
CA ARG A 489 4.19 -13.14 7.55
C ARG A 489 2.74 -13.13 8.04
N ARG A 490 2.56 -12.74 9.30
CA ARG A 490 1.24 -12.59 9.91
C ARG A 490 1.16 -11.30 10.72
N TYR A 491 0.15 -10.49 10.44
CA TYR A 491 -0.24 -9.36 11.27
C TYR A 491 -1.24 -9.83 12.33
N LEU A 492 -0.80 -9.75 13.59
CA LEU A 492 -1.59 -10.02 14.79
C LEU A 492 -2.22 -8.70 15.27
N ALA A 493 -3.48 -8.46 14.91
CA ALA A 493 -4.23 -7.30 15.36
C ALA A 493 -4.64 -7.47 16.83
N TYR A 494 -4.17 -6.61 17.71
CA TYR A 494 -4.44 -6.70 19.16
C TYR A 494 -5.25 -5.53 19.71
N ASP A 495 -5.47 -4.45 18.96
CA ASP A 495 -6.36 -3.35 19.36
C ASP A 495 -6.94 -2.59 18.15
N LEU A 496 -7.87 -1.68 18.40
CA LEU A 496 -8.62 -0.91 17.39
C LEU A 496 -8.99 0.47 17.92
N MET A 497 -8.72 1.51 17.15
CA MET A 497 -8.99 2.90 17.55
C MET A 497 -10.11 3.54 16.74
N ALA A 498 -10.30 3.12 15.48
CA ALA A 498 -11.39 3.57 14.63
C ALA A 498 -11.91 2.45 13.73
N VAL A 499 -13.21 2.46 13.42
CA VAL A 499 -13.83 1.53 12.47
C VAL A 499 -14.77 2.29 11.54
N ASN A 500 -14.48 2.22 10.23
CA ASN A 500 -15.30 2.77 9.17
C ASN A 500 -15.72 4.26 9.38
N GLY A 501 -14.79 5.09 9.86
CA GLY A 501 -15.02 6.51 10.12
C GLY A 501 -15.56 6.84 11.52
N GLU A 502 -15.84 5.84 12.36
CA GLU A 502 -16.23 6.03 13.76
C GLU A 502 -15.02 5.82 14.69
N ARG A 503 -14.75 6.79 15.58
CA ARG A 503 -13.79 6.62 16.69
C ARG A 503 -14.37 5.63 17.70
N VAL A 504 -13.62 4.60 18.04
CA VAL A 504 -13.98 3.59 19.06
C VAL A 504 -12.94 3.46 20.17
N ALA A 505 -11.90 4.30 20.15
CA ALA A 505 -10.83 4.35 21.16
C ALA A 505 -11.37 4.51 22.60
N ASN A 506 -12.51 5.17 22.80
CA ASN A 506 -13.14 5.33 24.12
C ASN A 506 -13.89 4.10 24.65
N ARG A 507 -14.14 3.09 23.80
CA ARG A 507 -14.83 1.85 24.22
C ARG A 507 -13.91 0.95 25.03
N PRO A 508 -14.44 0.04 25.88
CA PRO A 508 -13.64 -0.98 26.57
C PRO A 508 -12.77 -1.82 25.64
N PHE A 509 -11.57 -2.19 26.08
CA PHE A 509 -10.60 -2.96 25.28
C PHE A 509 -11.19 -4.24 24.66
N LEU A 510 -11.90 -5.06 25.43
CA LEU A 510 -12.48 -6.31 24.92
C LEU A 510 -13.54 -6.07 23.83
N GLU A 511 -14.30 -4.97 23.92
CA GLU A 511 -15.24 -4.59 22.85
C GLU A 511 -14.48 -4.21 21.57
N ARG A 512 -13.41 -3.42 21.68
CA ARG A 512 -12.56 -3.03 20.54
C ARG A 512 -11.97 -4.26 19.84
N LEU A 513 -11.49 -5.23 20.62
CA LEU A 513 -10.97 -6.50 20.11
C LEU A 513 -12.05 -7.33 19.40
N ASN A 514 -13.27 -7.39 19.95
CA ASN A 514 -14.38 -8.07 19.30
C ASN A 514 -14.75 -7.40 17.96
N ILE A 515 -14.72 -6.07 17.89
CA ILE A 515 -14.97 -5.34 16.64
C ILE A 515 -13.94 -5.72 15.56
N VAL A 516 -12.64 -5.87 15.89
CA VAL A 516 -11.63 -6.36 14.94
C VAL A 516 -12.03 -7.72 14.37
N ARG A 517 -12.42 -8.65 15.24
CA ARG A 517 -12.84 -10.01 14.85
C ARG A 517 -14.05 -9.97 13.92
N GLU A 518 -15.14 -9.33 14.33
CA GLU A 518 -16.42 -9.34 13.62
C GLU A 518 -16.45 -8.50 12.35
N PHE A 519 -15.77 -7.34 12.36
CA PHE A 519 -15.86 -6.37 11.27
C PHE A 519 -14.68 -6.42 10.30
N VAL A 520 -13.55 -7.01 10.67
CA VAL A 520 -12.35 -7.06 9.80
C VAL A 520 -11.97 -8.50 9.47
N VAL A 521 -11.70 -9.33 10.48
CA VAL A 521 -11.13 -10.66 10.26
C VAL A 521 -12.14 -11.65 9.67
N GLU A 522 -13.33 -11.76 10.27
CA GLU A 522 -14.35 -12.71 9.79
C GLU A 522 -14.91 -12.37 8.38
N PRO A 523 -15.24 -11.11 8.05
CA PRO A 523 -15.64 -10.75 6.68
C PRO A 523 -14.57 -11.07 5.66
N ARG A 524 -13.30 -10.83 6.01
CA ARG A 524 -12.16 -11.14 5.15
C ARG A 524 -11.98 -12.64 4.95
N LYS A 525 -12.10 -13.46 6.01
CA LYS A 525 -12.10 -14.93 5.89
C LYS A 525 -13.19 -15.42 4.93
N LYS A 526 -14.42 -14.90 5.07
CA LYS A 526 -15.56 -15.24 4.19
C LYS A 526 -15.27 -14.87 2.73
N PHE A 527 -14.67 -13.70 2.48
CA PHE A 527 -14.26 -13.28 1.14
C PHE A 527 -13.16 -14.15 0.52
N LEU A 528 -12.14 -14.51 1.30
CA LEU A 528 -11.10 -15.42 0.81
C LEU A 528 -11.67 -16.81 0.49
N ALA A 529 -12.57 -17.31 1.34
CA ALA A 529 -13.24 -18.59 1.11
C ALA A 529 -14.13 -18.56 -0.15
N SER A 530 -14.79 -17.44 -0.44
CA SER A 530 -15.66 -17.32 -1.63
C SER A 530 -14.90 -17.13 -2.94
N THR A 531 -13.70 -16.52 -2.89
CA THR A 531 -12.87 -16.28 -4.08
C THR A 531 -11.93 -17.44 -4.40
N ALA A 532 -11.56 -18.26 -3.40
CA ALA A 532 -10.64 -19.38 -3.58
C ALA A 532 -11.07 -20.37 -4.69
N PRO A 533 -12.34 -20.82 -4.81
CA PRO A 533 -12.72 -21.80 -5.83
C PRO A 533 -12.59 -21.29 -7.28
N SER A 534 -12.82 -19.99 -7.48
CA SER A 534 -12.72 -19.37 -8.82
C SER A 534 -11.30 -18.94 -9.18
N GLY A 535 -10.42 -18.82 -8.17
CA GLY A 535 -9.12 -18.18 -8.30
C GLY A 535 -9.23 -16.72 -8.73
N ALA A 536 -10.38 -16.06 -8.51
CA ALA A 536 -10.60 -14.68 -8.92
C ALA A 536 -9.66 -13.68 -8.20
N TYR A 537 -9.19 -14.07 -7.01
CA TYR A 537 -8.25 -13.30 -6.19
C TYR A 537 -7.11 -14.19 -5.69
N ALA A 538 -5.87 -13.79 -5.95
CA ALA A 538 -4.66 -14.54 -5.62
C ALA A 538 -4.19 -14.24 -4.17
N ALA A 539 -4.99 -14.65 -3.19
CA ALA A 539 -4.73 -14.39 -1.77
C ALA A 539 -3.34 -14.87 -1.28
N HIS A 540 -2.80 -15.93 -1.88
CA HIS A 540 -1.48 -16.47 -1.56
C HIS A 540 -0.31 -15.53 -1.95
N LYS A 541 -0.56 -14.51 -2.78
CA LYS A 541 0.40 -13.46 -3.15
C LYS A 541 0.31 -12.23 -2.25
N GLU A 542 -0.60 -12.21 -1.26
CA GLU A 542 -0.68 -11.11 -0.32
C GLU A 542 0.58 -11.04 0.56
N PRO A 543 1.05 -9.83 0.94
CA PRO A 543 2.31 -9.66 1.65
C PRO A 543 2.31 -10.29 3.05
N PHE A 544 1.14 -10.48 3.66
CA PHE A 544 0.97 -11.12 4.96
C PHE A 544 -0.48 -11.58 5.17
N SER A 545 -0.68 -12.50 6.11
CA SER A 545 -2.01 -12.88 6.60
C SER A 545 -2.43 -12.00 7.80
N VAL A 546 -3.73 -11.91 8.09
CA VAL A 546 -4.26 -11.10 9.20
C VAL A 546 -5.04 -12.00 10.17
N ARG A 547 -4.78 -11.84 11.48
CA ARG A 547 -5.48 -12.56 12.55
C ARG A 547 -5.70 -11.62 13.75
N THR A 548 -6.82 -11.77 14.44
CA THR A 548 -7.01 -11.16 15.76
C THR A 548 -6.14 -11.88 16.78
N LYS A 549 -5.38 -11.15 17.59
CA LYS A 549 -4.59 -11.72 18.69
C LYS A 549 -5.53 -12.05 19.85
N ASP A 550 -5.42 -13.27 20.35
CA ASP A 550 -6.32 -13.76 21.41
C ASP A 550 -5.82 -13.28 22.79
N PHE A 551 -6.76 -12.79 23.60
CA PHE A 551 -6.55 -12.34 24.98
C PHE A 551 -7.46 -13.15 25.91
N PHE A 552 -6.91 -13.56 27.06
CA PHE A 552 -7.63 -14.39 28.03
C PHE A 552 -7.55 -13.78 29.44
N PRO A 553 -8.46 -14.13 30.36
CA PRO A 553 -8.32 -13.75 31.77
C PRO A 553 -6.99 -14.20 32.38
N LEU A 554 -6.50 -13.47 33.40
CA LEU A 554 -5.21 -13.71 34.06
C LEU A 554 -4.96 -15.18 34.45
N LYS A 555 -6.00 -15.92 34.89
CA LYS A 555 -5.91 -17.34 35.24
C LYS A 555 -5.29 -18.25 34.16
N HIS A 556 -5.29 -17.81 32.90
CA HIS A 556 -4.68 -18.56 31.80
C HIS A 556 -3.17 -18.29 31.62
N ALA A 557 -2.55 -17.42 32.44
CA ALA A 557 -1.12 -17.11 32.37
C ALA A 557 -0.25 -18.38 32.41
N ARG A 558 -0.57 -19.34 33.30
CA ARG A 558 0.11 -20.64 33.36
C ARG A 558 0.06 -21.39 32.04
N THR A 559 -1.11 -21.40 31.39
CA THR A 559 -1.27 -22.09 30.10
C THR A 559 -0.47 -21.39 28.99
N PHE A 560 -0.38 -20.06 29.02
CA PHE A 560 0.46 -19.34 28.07
C PHE A 560 1.93 -19.71 28.20
N ILE A 561 2.48 -19.66 29.42
CA ILE A 561 3.89 -19.94 29.70
C ILE A 561 4.23 -21.40 29.42
N GLU A 562 3.48 -22.35 29.98
CA GLU A 562 3.87 -23.76 29.98
C GLU A 562 3.48 -24.52 28.70
N LYS A 563 2.45 -24.07 27.97
CA LYS A 563 1.87 -24.82 26.84
C LYS A 563 1.86 -24.05 25.54
N PHE A 564 1.35 -22.82 25.54
CA PHE A 564 1.11 -22.07 24.31
C PHE A 564 2.41 -21.54 23.69
N ILE A 565 3.21 -20.78 24.46
CA ILE A 565 4.46 -20.16 23.98
C ILE A 565 5.41 -21.22 23.39
N PRO A 566 5.67 -22.38 24.04
CA PRO A 566 6.54 -23.42 23.48
C PRO A 566 6.06 -24.04 22.17
N GLN A 567 4.77 -23.87 21.82
CA GLN A 567 4.15 -24.43 20.61
C GLN A 567 3.93 -23.40 19.52
N LEU A 568 4.34 -22.14 19.73
CA LEU A 568 4.21 -21.09 18.73
C LEU A 568 5.11 -21.36 17.53
N CYS A 569 4.62 -20.96 16.36
CA CYS A 569 5.38 -20.97 15.11
C CYS A 569 6.20 -19.69 14.91
N HIS A 570 6.18 -18.77 15.86
CA HIS A 570 6.98 -17.54 15.88
C HIS A 570 7.55 -17.33 17.29
N GLU A 571 8.57 -16.49 17.37
CA GLU A 571 9.24 -16.19 18.64
C GLU A 571 8.35 -15.33 19.56
N SER A 572 8.51 -15.54 20.86
CA SER A 572 7.78 -14.84 21.91
C SER A 572 8.69 -14.72 23.13
N ASP A 573 8.79 -13.51 23.68
CA ASP A 573 9.76 -13.20 24.74
C ASP A 573 9.11 -12.94 26.11
N GLY A 574 7.79 -13.12 26.24
CA GLY A 574 7.10 -13.06 27.53
C GLY A 574 5.60 -12.88 27.42
N LEU A 575 5.04 -11.99 28.24
CA LEU A 575 3.59 -11.73 28.37
C LEU A 575 3.26 -10.24 28.25
N ILE A 576 2.05 -9.95 27.76
CA ILE A 576 1.42 -8.63 27.82
C ILE A 576 0.18 -8.72 28.71
N PHE A 577 0.06 -7.77 29.64
CA PHE A 577 -1.11 -7.59 30.49
C PHE A 577 -1.82 -6.29 30.11
N GLN A 578 -3.05 -6.41 29.62
CA GLN A 578 -3.88 -5.30 29.15
C GLN A 578 -5.11 -5.17 30.04
N PRO A 579 -5.40 -3.99 30.61
CA PRO A 579 -6.64 -3.78 31.37
C PRO A 579 -7.86 -3.95 30.46
N SER A 580 -8.76 -4.85 30.84
CA SER A 580 -9.84 -5.37 29.99
C SER A 580 -10.93 -4.35 29.67
N ASN A 581 -11.19 -3.43 30.60
CA ASN A 581 -12.35 -2.54 30.56
C ASN A 581 -11.99 -1.06 30.38
N THR A 582 -10.79 -0.79 29.86
CA THR A 582 -10.28 0.59 29.71
C THR A 582 -10.31 1.05 28.26
N ALA A 583 -10.42 2.36 28.06
CA ALA A 583 -10.24 3.02 26.77
C ALA A 583 -8.80 2.81 26.24
N TYR A 584 -8.61 3.01 24.94
CA TYR A 584 -7.28 3.06 24.33
C TYR A 584 -6.55 4.31 24.83
N MET A 585 -5.41 4.11 25.47
CA MET A 585 -4.59 5.20 25.99
C MET A 585 -3.39 5.42 25.07
N PRO A 586 -3.31 6.56 24.35
CA PRO A 586 -2.18 6.84 23.47
C PRO A 586 -0.89 7.06 24.27
N LEU A 587 0.25 6.93 23.60
CA LEU A 587 1.58 7.07 24.22
C LEU A 587 1.79 6.11 25.40
N THR A 588 2.68 6.43 26.35
CA THR A 588 2.95 5.57 27.51
C THR A 588 1.70 5.41 28.36
N TYR A 589 1.30 4.15 28.60
CA TYR A 589 0.21 3.82 29.49
C TYR A 589 0.70 2.94 30.63
N GLU A 590 0.72 3.50 31.84
CA GLU A 590 1.29 2.86 33.04
C GLU A 590 0.58 1.56 33.44
N SER A 591 -0.70 1.39 33.09
CA SER A 591 -1.44 0.15 33.32
C SER A 591 -1.33 -0.86 32.17
N LEU A 592 -0.70 -0.52 31.04
CA LEU A 592 -0.40 -1.52 30.02
C LEU A 592 0.98 -2.11 30.30
N LEU A 593 1.00 -3.35 30.77
CA LEU A 593 2.22 -3.95 31.30
C LEU A 593 2.80 -4.99 30.33
N LYS A 594 4.12 -5.01 30.22
CA LYS A 594 4.87 -6.06 29.53
C LYS A 594 5.80 -6.76 30.52
N TRP A 595 5.88 -8.07 30.43
CA TRP A 595 6.87 -8.87 31.12
C TRP A 595 7.66 -9.68 30.11
N LYS A 596 8.95 -9.90 30.41
CA LYS A 596 9.84 -10.74 29.63
C LYS A 596 10.42 -11.82 30.54
N PHE A 597 10.72 -12.98 29.97
CA PHE A 597 11.49 -14.00 30.66
C PHE A 597 12.82 -13.38 31.16
N PRO A 598 13.22 -13.59 32.44
CA PRO A 598 14.42 -12.98 33.00
C PRO A 598 15.67 -13.14 32.12
N GLU A 599 15.86 -14.32 31.56
CA GLU A 599 16.97 -14.70 30.68
C GLU A 599 16.97 -14.00 29.30
N LEU A 600 15.83 -13.40 28.90
CA LEU A 600 15.68 -12.67 27.64
C LEU A 600 15.78 -11.14 27.82
N ASN A 601 16.09 -10.67 29.04
CA ASN A 601 16.40 -9.26 29.24
C ASN A 601 17.84 -8.98 28.79
N SER A 602 17.96 -8.13 27.78
CA SER A 602 19.22 -7.78 27.16
C SER A 602 19.39 -6.27 27.00
N VAL A 603 20.65 -5.85 26.92
CA VAL A 603 21.04 -4.47 26.62
C VAL A 603 22.03 -4.47 25.47
N ASP A 604 21.86 -3.54 24.53
CA ASP A 604 22.84 -3.32 23.47
C ASP A 604 23.91 -2.31 23.92
N PHE A 605 25.15 -2.77 24.03
CA PHE A 605 26.30 -1.97 24.41
C PHE A 605 27.23 -1.72 23.22
N LEU A 606 27.95 -0.61 23.24
CA LEU A 606 29.14 -0.43 22.42
C LEU A 606 30.30 -1.08 23.18
N LEU A 607 30.94 -2.08 22.58
CA LEU A 607 32.10 -2.75 23.17
C LEU A 607 33.39 -2.08 22.72
N ARG A 608 34.32 -1.88 23.66
CA ARG A 608 35.71 -1.54 23.37
C ARG A 608 36.64 -2.48 24.09
N VAL A 609 37.73 -2.87 23.44
CA VAL A 609 38.73 -3.76 24.02
C VAL A 609 39.96 -2.96 24.44
N ALA A 610 40.31 -3.02 25.71
CA ALA A 610 41.51 -2.38 26.24
C ALA A 610 42.20 -3.33 27.24
N HIS A 611 43.52 -3.50 27.07
CA HIS A 611 44.34 -4.35 27.94
C HIS A 611 43.78 -5.78 28.13
N GLY A 612 43.21 -6.36 27.07
CA GLY A 612 42.62 -7.71 27.10
C GLY A 612 41.29 -7.81 27.86
N LYS A 613 40.65 -6.68 28.19
CA LYS A 613 39.32 -6.62 28.81
C LYS A 613 38.30 -5.92 27.91
N GLY A 614 37.07 -6.41 27.93
CA GLY A 614 35.94 -5.78 27.26
C GLY A 614 35.33 -4.70 28.15
N LEU A 615 35.25 -3.48 27.64
CA LEU A 615 34.64 -2.31 28.29
C LEU A 615 33.29 -2.01 27.63
N LEU A 616 32.24 -1.88 28.44
CA LEU A 616 30.88 -1.65 27.95
C LEU A 616 30.49 -0.17 28.03
N PHE A 617 29.85 0.32 26.98
CA PHE A 617 29.39 1.70 26.88
C PHE A 617 27.92 1.79 26.48
N VAL A 618 27.19 2.70 27.12
CA VAL A 618 25.81 3.09 26.78
C VAL A 618 25.79 4.52 26.23
N GLY A 619 24.77 4.87 25.45
CA GLY A 619 24.60 6.24 24.96
C GLY A 619 24.27 7.21 26.10
N ALA A 620 24.87 8.40 26.10
CA ALA A 620 24.64 9.43 27.12
C ALA A 620 24.45 10.83 26.50
N LYS A 621 23.81 11.74 27.24
CA LYS A 621 23.67 13.15 26.86
C LYS A 621 24.88 13.93 27.37
N GLY A 622 25.60 14.63 26.50
CA GLY A 622 26.72 15.49 26.93
C GLY A 622 27.81 15.66 25.87
N ARG A 623 28.99 16.14 26.31
CA ARG A 623 30.21 16.20 25.47
C ARG A 623 30.73 14.82 25.11
N ASP A 624 30.65 13.89 26.06
CA ASP A 624 30.91 12.47 25.84
C ASP A 624 29.60 11.79 25.44
N GLN A 625 29.49 11.37 24.19
CA GLN A 625 28.27 10.75 23.64
C GLN A 625 27.98 9.36 24.24
N PHE A 626 28.90 8.83 25.05
CA PHE A 626 28.84 7.51 25.66
C PHE A 626 29.25 7.56 27.13
N ALA A 627 28.57 6.79 27.97
CA ALA A 627 28.95 6.54 29.36
C ALA A 627 29.49 5.12 29.50
N ARG A 628 30.64 4.98 30.15
CA ARG A 628 31.25 3.68 30.47
C ARG A 628 30.55 3.05 31.69
N LEU A 629 30.31 1.75 31.62
CA LEU A 629 29.94 0.94 32.78
C LEU A 629 31.19 0.27 33.36
N GLU A 630 31.20 0.08 34.68
CA GLU A 630 32.29 -0.60 35.41
C GLU A 630 32.03 -2.10 35.59
N ASP A 631 30.97 -2.62 34.97
CA ASP A 631 30.60 -4.03 35.04
C ASP A 631 31.51 -4.90 34.15
N ASP A 632 31.78 -6.12 34.60
CA ASP A 632 32.56 -7.10 33.84
C ASP A 632 31.76 -7.68 32.66
N PHE A 633 32.48 -8.03 31.59
CA PHE A 633 31.94 -8.62 30.36
C PHE A 633 32.66 -9.93 30.00
N VAL A 634 31.88 -10.94 29.58
CA VAL A 634 32.37 -12.23 29.11
C VAL A 634 31.74 -12.60 27.76
N THR A 635 32.58 -13.08 26.84
CA THR A 635 32.15 -13.75 25.59
C THR A 635 32.61 -15.21 25.61
N ARG A 636 31.76 -16.12 25.14
CA ARG A 636 32.03 -17.57 25.09
C ARG A 636 32.12 -18.12 23.67
N THR A 637 31.67 -17.35 22.69
CA THR A 637 31.53 -17.77 21.28
C THR A 637 32.56 -17.08 20.40
N ASP A 638 32.62 -15.75 20.49
CA ASP A 638 33.49 -14.93 19.66
C ASP A 638 34.71 -14.45 20.47
N SER A 639 35.85 -14.30 19.80
CA SER A 639 37.04 -13.68 20.42
C SER A 639 36.77 -12.21 20.76
N LEU A 640 37.30 -11.76 21.90
CA LEU A 640 37.06 -10.40 22.39
C LEU A 640 37.49 -9.34 21.38
N GLU A 641 38.65 -9.53 20.74
CA GLU A 641 39.21 -8.63 19.74
C GLU A 641 38.32 -8.49 18.50
N SER A 642 37.61 -9.56 18.12
CA SER A 642 36.69 -9.53 16.98
C SER A 642 35.43 -8.71 17.23
N LEU A 643 35.12 -8.41 18.50
CA LEU A 643 33.95 -7.65 18.93
C LEU A 643 34.29 -6.17 19.20
N ASP A 644 35.58 -5.79 19.19
CA ASP A 644 35.99 -4.40 19.38
C ASP A 644 35.36 -3.49 18.31
N GLY A 645 34.90 -2.32 18.73
CA GLY A 645 34.26 -1.38 17.82
C GLY A 645 32.75 -1.55 17.69
N LYS A 646 32.20 -2.74 17.96
CA LYS A 646 30.85 -3.14 17.56
C LYS A 646 29.78 -2.88 18.64
N ILE A 647 28.52 -2.84 18.18
CA ILE A 647 27.36 -2.94 19.08
C ILE A 647 27.09 -4.41 19.35
N VAL A 648 27.07 -4.79 20.62
CA VAL A 648 26.84 -6.15 21.09
C VAL A 648 25.62 -6.19 22.00
N GLU A 649 24.77 -7.19 21.82
CA GLU A 649 23.65 -7.47 22.71
C GLU A 649 24.12 -8.42 23.80
N CYS A 650 23.89 -8.05 25.07
CA CYS A 650 24.31 -8.82 26.23
C CYS A 650 23.14 -9.06 27.19
N SER A 651 23.10 -10.22 27.82
CA SER A 651 22.24 -10.52 28.96
C SER A 651 23.05 -10.58 30.26
N TRP A 652 22.40 -10.45 31.40
CA TRP A 652 23.07 -10.48 32.70
C TRP A 652 23.02 -11.88 33.32
N ASP A 653 24.18 -12.44 33.66
CA ASP A 653 24.29 -13.69 34.42
C ASP A 653 24.30 -13.37 35.92
N MET A 654 23.18 -13.63 36.59
CA MET A 654 23.01 -13.37 38.02
C MET A 654 23.98 -14.19 38.91
N ASN A 655 24.45 -15.36 38.45
CA ASN A 655 25.34 -16.20 39.25
C ASN A 655 26.78 -15.71 39.17
N ALA A 656 27.21 -15.32 37.97
CA ALA A 656 28.56 -14.83 37.72
C ALA A 656 28.70 -13.30 37.93
N ASN A 657 27.58 -12.59 38.10
CA ASN A 657 27.53 -11.13 38.27
C ASN A 657 28.26 -10.40 37.13
N THR A 658 27.98 -10.80 35.89
CA THR A 658 28.66 -10.30 34.69
C THR A 658 27.72 -10.26 33.48
N TRP A 659 28.00 -9.35 32.55
CA TRP A 659 27.34 -9.31 31.24
C TRP A 659 27.89 -10.40 30.33
N VAL A 660 26.99 -11.21 29.76
CA VAL A 660 27.32 -12.29 28.83
C VAL A 660 26.90 -11.90 27.43
N TYR A 661 27.83 -12.02 26.48
CA TYR A 661 27.59 -11.81 25.06
C TYR A 661 26.51 -12.75 24.52
N MET A 662 25.54 -12.18 23.79
CA MET A 662 24.55 -12.93 23.02
C MET A 662 24.86 -12.91 21.53
N ARG A 663 24.95 -11.69 20.94
CA ARG A 663 25.19 -11.51 19.50
C ARG A 663 25.70 -10.11 19.16
N THR A 664 26.24 -9.97 17.97
CA THR A 664 26.56 -8.66 17.36
C THR A 664 25.31 -8.06 16.69
N ARG A 665 25.08 -6.75 16.90
CA ARG A 665 23.96 -5.98 16.33
C ARG A 665 24.41 -5.13 15.15
N ALA A 666 24.61 -5.77 13.99
CA ALA A 666 25.00 -5.07 12.76
C ALA A 666 23.90 -4.12 12.23
N ASP A 667 22.66 -4.31 12.67
CA ASP A 667 21.49 -3.47 12.38
C ASP A 667 21.50 -2.13 13.14
N LYS A 668 22.38 -1.96 14.14
CA LYS A 668 22.42 -0.78 15.01
C LYS A 668 23.67 0.05 14.81
N GLU A 669 23.45 1.35 14.63
CA GLU A 669 24.53 2.35 14.59
C GLU A 669 24.93 2.85 15.99
N THR A 670 24.03 2.74 16.98
CA THR A 670 24.23 3.27 18.34
C THR A 670 23.79 2.26 19.42
N PRO A 671 24.46 2.23 20.59
CA PRO A 671 24.04 1.42 21.73
C PRO A 671 22.74 1.95 22.34
N ASN A 672 22.18 1.21 23.30
CA ASN A 672 21.06 1.70 24.08
C ASN A 672 21.46 2.95 24.87
N PHE A 673 20.54 3.90 24.96
CA PHE A 673 20.73 5.11 25.76
C PHE A 673 20.62 4.80 27.26
N ILE A 674 21.27 5.58 28.12
CA ILE A 674 21.37 5.31 29.56
C ILE A 674 20.00 5.11 30.23
N THR A 675 18.97 5.84 29.82
CA THR A 675 17.61 5.67 30.36
C THR A 675 16.94 4.36 29.95
N VAL A 676 17.33 3.77 28.80
CA VAL A 676 16.89 2.43 28.40
C VAL A 676 17.64 1.38 29.22
N TYR A 677 18.95 1.55 29.38
CA TYR A 677 19.78 0.70 30.25
C TYR A 677 19.24 0.65 31.67
N GLU A 678 19.00 1.80 32.32
CA GLU A 678 18.48 1.87 33.70
C GLU A 678 17.14 1.14 33.86
N LYS A 679 16.25 1.24 32.87
CA LYS A 679 14.96 0.54 32.88
C LYS A 679 15.12 -0.97 32.73
N THR A 680 15.98 -1.42 31.81
CA THR A 680 16.26 -2.86 31.65
C THR A 680 16.97 -3.41 32.88
N TRP A 681 17.93 -2.66 33.43
CA TRP A 681 18.64 -3.02 34.64
C TRP A 681 17.70 -3.16 35.85
N LYS A 682 16.77 -2.22 36.04
CA LYS A 682 15.71 -2.38 37.06
C LYS A 682 14.90 -3.66 36.85
N SER A 683 14.55 -3.98 35.61
CA SER A 683 13.82 -5.23 35.28
C SER A 683 14.63 -6.48 35.61
N ILE A 684 15.95 -6.45 35.39
CA ILE A 684 16.86 -7.54 35.74
C ILE A 684 16.96 -7.68 37.27
N GLN A 685 17.07 -6.55 37.99
CA GLN A 685 17.14 -6.52 39.46
C GLN A 685 15.86 -7.01 40.13
N ASP A 686 14.69 -6.62 39.60
CA ASP A 686 13.40 -7.08 40.10
C ASP A 686 13.25 -8.61 39.97
N ASN A 687 13.92 -9.20 38.96
CA ASN A 687 14.01 -10.63 38.66
C ASN A 687 12.68 -11.36 38.85
N ILE A 688 11.61 -10.82 38.25
CA ILE A 688 10.28 -11.41 38.32
C ILE A 688 10.27 -12.65 37.43
N THR A 689 10.24 -13.81 38.05
CA THR A 689 10.22 -15.11 37.38
C THR A 689 8.82 -15.47 36.88
N SER A 690 8.73 -16.51 36.05
CA SER A 690 7.45 -17.09 35.67
C SER A 690 6.65 -17.50 36.92
N GLU A 691 7.30 -18.17 37.87
CA GLU A 691 6.73 -18.63 39.12
C GLU A 691 6.18 -17.47 39.96
N ASP A 692 6.90 -16.36 40.08
CA ASP A 692 6.42 -15.17 40.80
C ASP A 692 5.07 -14.66 40.23
N ILE A 693 4.93 -14.62 38.90
CA ILE A 693 3.70 -14.20 38.22
C ILE A 693 2.58 -15.21 38.48
N LEU A 694 2.86 -16.50 38.32
CA LEU A 694 1.85 -17.55 38.48
C LEU A 694 1.35 -17.61 39.92
N ASP A 695 2.26 -17.57 40.90
CA ASP A 695 1.93 -17.50 42.32
C ASP A 695 1.06 -16.29 42.65
N PHE A 696 1.41 -15.12 42.11
CA PHE A 696 0.63 -13.90 42.33
C PHE A 696 -0.78 -14.03 41.74
N VAL A 697 -0.91 -14.51 40.51
CA VAL A 697 -2.22 -14.68 39.85
C VAL A 697 -3.07 -15.71 40.61
N GLU A 698 -2.49 -16.82 41.05
CA GLU A 698 -3.21 -17.88 41.78
C GLU A 698 -3.65 -17.43 43.17
N LYS A 699 -2.77 -16.73 43.92
CA LYS A 699 -3.06 -16.29 45.29
C LYS A 699 -3.97 -15.07 45.36
N GLU A 700 -3.73 -14.07 44.53
CA GLU A 700 -4.27 -12.71 44.72
C GLU A 700 -5.44 -12.37 43.79
N VAL A 701 -5.56 -13.05 42.66
CA VAL A 701 -6.64 -12.81 41.67
C VAL A 701 -7.77 -13.83 41.83
N GLY A 702 -7.50 -14.96 42.48
CA GLY A 702 -8.46 -16.05 42.70
C GLY A 702 -8.74 -16.83 41.41
N VAL A 703 -8.08 -17.99 41.27
CA VAL A 703 -8.34 -18.96 40.19
C VAL A 703 -9.39 -19.97 40.63
#